data_AF-A0A8J3QIM9-F1
#
_entry.id   AF-A0A8J3QIM9-F1
#
_cell.length_a   1.000
_cell.length_b   1.000
_cell.length_c   1.000
_cell.angle_alpha   90.00
_cell.angle_beta   90.00
_cell.angle_gamma   90.00
#
_symmetry.space_group_name_H-M   'P 1'
#
loop_
_entity.id
_entity.type
_entity.pdbx_description
1 polymer ?
#
loop_
_entity_poly.entity_id
_entity_poly.type
_entity_poly.pdbx_seq_one_letter_code
_entity_poly.pdbx_strand_id
1 'polypeptide(L)'
;MVLAFTTVACTANPPTPPPPPPSASPAPALLRGLGFAPFRLCQSPILRRFPSAQQMREDVDLIKGMANAVRTYSALDGGVEAAEYAHGRGLRVSVGAWLGPEHTQEQREANLRELDAVIGLAKKLPTVESVIVGNEVLLRKDLTAQRLAEHISYVKRGVGTVPVTTAEIAGIIMSPDNRAVVDAIDYAMVHIYPYWDGVDIKDAAWYSVDVYQRAVKELGKRVVVGETGWPTAGPANGNALPNTANAQRFLNEWKAVAHDQRIDYYYFAAFDEPWKTEGGVGPHWGVYDSSRKPKLDGVDLLAQPGPPPARTTSTATVSGSYYGAFPARVTAGDRASLALYQNWPGAEQYAPSGWMGDLNGIAVDDCASGGRGQTAEDKAIRVDYTPQPQGVGWAGIFWQHPANNWGGFDGGHDLRGMTSLTFFARGVKGGEKVEFFAGGSTQQGAPFSDSLAKRLLKVTLTTQWKQYGLDLRGQDLSRVIGGFGWAASAADNPAGAGFYLDDIQFDRTITTAPRRTCLDLPPGTHPKTIYVMDGNLLCANNSPVRKYEIGLATSGSVSGWLRRESGALRMDYPAGQEWGSAFVTVGDLAAPGSRKGQNLTHCHTLRIDMRSATPGVSVAVGIKDINDPDDGSETKITVTPIGSWKSYSFSLGGFATADRSAVYVLAEFVFGTSTAVQTVFVRNIRYQCG
;
A
#
# COMPACT_ATOMS: atom_id res chain seq x y z
N MET A 1 85.40 -3.35 40.50
CA MET A 1 84.94 -2.09 39.87
C MET A 1 85.29 -2.17 38.39
N VAL A 2 84.40 -1.67 37.53
CA VAL A 2 84.35 -1.72 36.06
C VAL A 2 83.47 -2.84 35.49
N LEU A 3 82.37 -2.40 34.89
CA LEU A 3 81.20 -3.12 34.40
C LEU A 3 81.43 -3.81 33.04
N ALA A 4 80.73 -4.91 32.85
CA ALA A 4 80.55 -5.60 31.57
C ALA A 4 79.50 -4.87 30.70
N PHE A 5 79.77 -4.73 29.40
CA PHE A 5 78.78 -4.36 28.38
C PHE A 5 78.67 -5.48 27.34
N THR A 6 77.47 -6.03 27.22
CA THR A 6 77.05 -6.98 26.19
C THR A 6 76.48 -6.25 24.97
N THR A 7 76.81 -6.80 23.80
CA THR A 7 76.47 -6.35 22.44
C THR A 7 74.99 -6.59 22.07
N VAL A 8 74.39 -5.68 21.28
CA VAL A 8 73.13 -5.91 20.56
C VAL A 8 73.35 -5.66 19.07
N ALA A 9 73.04 -6.68 18.26
CA ALA A 9 73.04 -6.62 16.80
C ALA A 9 71.69 -6.10 16.27
N CYS A 10 71.72 -5.26 15.24
CA CYS A 10 70.54 -4.78 14.50
C CYS A 10 70.24 -5.71 13.32
N THR A 11 68.98 -6.15 13.17
CA THR A 11 68.45 -6.80 11.97
C THR A 11 67.62 -5.80 11.16
N ALA A 12 67.84 -5.73 9.85
CA ALA A 12 67.13 -4.86 8.91
C ALA A 12 65.83 -5.52 8.42
N ASN A 13 64.75 -4.73 8.31
CA ASN A 13 63.46 -5.16 7.74
C ASN A 13 63.49 -5.15 6.20
N PRO A 14 62.74 -6.05 5.52
CA PRO A 14 62.65 -6.08 4.05
C PRO A 14 61.80 -4.92 3.48
N PRO A 15 62.03 -4.51 2.22
CA PRO A 15 61.39 -3.35 1.61
C PRO A 15 59.91 -3.62 1.26
N THR A 16 59.06 -2.61 1.46
CA THR A 16 57.63 -2.63 1.10
C THR A 16 57.43 -2.57 -0.42
N PRO A 17 56.44 -3.31 -0.98
CA PRO A 17 56.14 -3.26 -2.41
C PRO A 17 55.53 -1.91 -2.82
N PRO A 18 55.75 -1.46 -4.07
CA PRO A 18 55.23 -0.18 -4.55
C PRO A 18 53.69 -0.18 -4.68
N PRO A 19 53.03 0.98 -4.51
CA PRO A 19 51.59 1.08 -4.61
C PRO A 19 51.10 0.82 -6.06
N PRO A 20 49.90 0.23 -6.23
CA PRO A 20 49.33 -0.01 -7.55
C PRO A 20 49.02 1.32 -8.27
N PRO A 21 49.04 1.33 -9.61
CA PRO A 21 48.78 2.54 -10.40
C PRO A 21 47.35 3.04 -10.19
N PRO A 22 47.10 4.37 -10.33
CA PRO A 22 45.76 4.93 -10.18
C PRO A 22 44.82 4.34 -11.25
N SER A 23 43.77 3.67 -10.78
CA SER A 23 42.75 3.06 -11.63
C SER A 23 41.97 4.12 -12.41
N ALA A 24 41.67 3.82 -13.67
CA ALA A 24 40.73 4.54 -14.52
C ALA A 24 39.42 4.89 -13.78
N SER A 25 38.77 5.99 -14.19
CA SER A 25 37.54 6.56 -13.62
C SER A 25 36.62 5.49 -13.01
N PRO A 26 36.18 5.65 -11.74
CA PRO A 26 35.42 4.60 -11.06
C PRO A 26 34.10 4.37 -11.81
N ALA A 27 33.85 3.10 -12.16
CA ALA A 27 32.55 2.66 -12.62
C ALA A 27 31.45 3.16 -11.68
N PRO A 28 30.23 3.43 -12.15
CA PRO A 28 29.18 3.99 -11.30
C PRO A 28 28.93 3.09 -10.07
N ALA A 29 28.73 3.68 -8.89
CA ALA A 29 28.43 2.94 -7.66
C ALA A 29 26.98 2.49 -7.66
N LEU A 30 26.75 1.38 -8.37
CA LEU A 30 25.57 0.55 -8.25
C LEU A 30 25.26 0.25 -6.78
N LEU A 31 23.97 0.17 -6.43
CA LEU A 31 23.56 -0.39 -5.14
C LEU A 31 24.14 -1.79 -4.96
N ARG A 32 24.49 -2.16 -3.72
CA ARG A 32 24.97 -3.52 -3.44
C ARG A 32 23.91 -4.57 -3.81
N GLY A 33 22.66 -4.30 -3.48
CA GLY A 33 21.51 -5.11 -3.84
C GLY A 33 20.22 -4.32 -3.74
N LEU A 34 19.16 -4.81 -4.38
CA LEU A 34 17.83 -4.23 -4.35
C LEU A 34 16.78 -5.32 -4.06
N GLY A 35 15.85 -5.05 -3.16
CA GLY A 35 14.67 -5.90 -2.93
C GLY A 35 13.77 -5.86 -4.16
N PHE A 36 13.41 -7.03 -4.70
CA PHE A 36 12.67 -7.16 -5.96
C PHE A 36 11.44 -8.05 -5.81
N ALA A 37 10.28 -7.42 -5.91
CA ALA A 37 8.98 -8.05 -6.02
C ALA A 37 8.18 -7.35 -7.16
N PRO A 38 7.96 -7.99 -8.32
CA PRO A 38 7.50 -7.30 -9.53
C PRO A 38 5.98 -7.05 -9.60
N PHE A 39 5.28 -7.01 -8.46
CA PHE A 39 3.82 -6.82 -8.45
C PHE A 39 3.42 -5.43 -8.98
N ARG A 40 2.46 -5.38 -9.90
CA ARG A 40 1.85 -4.16 -10.45
C ARG A 40 0.50 -3.87 -9.77
N LEU A 41 -0.14 -2.79 -10.20
CA LEU A 41 -1.57 -2.59 -9.93
C LEU A 41 -2.35 -3.83 -10.39
N CYS A 42 -3.43 -4.18 -9.68
CA CYS A 42 -4.25 -5.37 -9.94
C CYS A 42 -3.59 -6.73 -9.64
N GLN A 43 -2.42 -6.77 -9.00
CA GLN A 43 -1.64 -7.98 -8.74
C GLN A 43 -1.33 -8.12 -7.25
N SER A 44 -1.35 -9.35 -6.74
CA SER A 44 -1.19 -9.62 -5.31
C SER A 44 -0.79 -11.09 -5.10
N PRO A 45 0.25 -11.37 -4.29
CA PRO A 45 0.58 -12.74 -3.91
C PRO A 45 -0.50 -13.37 -3.03
N ILE A 46 -1.19 -12.57 -2.20
CA ILE A 46 -2.28 -13.03 -1.32
C ILE A 46 -3.44 -13.58 -2.15
N LEU A 47 -3.71 -12.96 -3.29
CA LEU A 47 -4.79 -13.35 -4.20
C LEU A 47 -4.31 -14.21 -5.37
N ARG A 48 -3.06 -14.68 -5.31
CA ARG A 48 -2.42 -15.53 -6.34
C ARG A 48 -2.48 -14.93 -7.76
N ARG A 49 -2.32 -13.61 -7.85
CA ARG A 49 -2.32 -12.83 -9.09
C ARG A 49 -0.92 -12.32 -9.37
N PHE A 50 -0.20 -13.09 -10.16
CA PHE A 50 1.21 -12.86 -10.40
C PHE A 50 1.47 -12.02 -11.66
N PRO A 51 2.59 -11.29 -11.70
CA PRO A 51 3.03 -10.61 -12.91
C PRO A 51 3.23 -11.59 -14.07
N SER A 52 2.93 -11.14 -15.29
CA SER A 52 3.25 -11.93 -16.49
C SER A 52 4.75 -12.00 -16.73
N ALA A 53 5.18 -13.01 -17.48
CA ALA A 53 6.56 -13.16 -17.94
C ALA A 53 7.11 -11.91 -18.63
N GLN A 54 6.29 -11.20 -19.40
CA GLN A 54 6.69 -9.95 -20.06
C GLN A 54 6.91 -8.83 -19.03
N GLN A 55 5.98 -8.64 -18.10
CA GLN A 55 6.11 -7.62 -17.06
C GLN A 55 7.36 -7.83 -16.20
N MET A 56 7.66 -9.09 -15.84
CA MET A 56 8.88 -9.40 -15.09
C MET A 56 10.16 -9.07 -15.87
N ARG A 57 10.19 -9.33 -17.19
CA ARG A 57 11.34 -8.95 -18.03
C ARG A 57 11.51 -7.44 -18.10
N GLU A 58 10.42 -6.69 -18.31
CA GLU A 58 10.42 -5.23 -18.31
C GLU A 58 10.97 -4.68 -16.99
N ASP A 59 10.53 -5.23 -15.87
CA ASP A 59 10.93 -4.78 -14.54
C ASP A 59 12.41 -5.10 -14.25
N VAL A 60 12.90 -6.29 -14.66
CA VAL A 60 14.33 -6.65 -14.54
C VAL A 60 15.19 -5.78 -15.46
N ASP A 61 14.74 -5.51 -16.69
CA ASP A 61 15.46 -4.64 -17.62
C ASP A 61 15.51 -3.20 -17.12
N LEU A 62 14.47 -2.74 -16.43
CA LEU A 62 14.43 -1.41 -15.82
C LEU A 62 15.45 -1.28 -14.67
N ILE A 63 15.56 -2.27 -13.79
CA ILE A 63 16.49 -2.21 -12.64
C ILE A 63 17.92 -2.67 -13.00
N LYS A 64 18.13 -3.21 -14.20
CA LYS A 64 19.44 -3.61 -14.68
C LYS A 64 20.34 -2.39 -14.71
N GLY A 65 21.49 -2.50 -14.05
CA GLY A 65 22.39 -1.36 -13.92
C GLY A 65 21.87 -0.33 -12.92
N MET A 66 21.10 -0.71 -11.90
CA MET A 66 20.88 0.10 -10.69
C MET A 66 21.45 -0.59 -9.45
N ALA A 67 21.56 -1.92 -9.49
CA ALA A 67 22.13 -2.73 -8.43
C ALA A 67 23.01 -3.85 -9.01
N ASN A 68 23.94 -4.36 -8.19
CA ASN A 68 24.79 -5.50 -8.53
C ASN A 68 24.09 -6.86 -8.28
N ALA A 69 23.01 -6.84 -7.50
CA ALA A 69 22.26 -8.03 -7.12
C ALA A 69 20.79 -7.68 -6.86
N VAL A 70 19.93 -8.68 -6.94
CA VAL A 70 18.52 -8.58 -6.52
C VAL A 70 18.22 -9.64 -5.47
N ARG A 71 17.28 -9.31 -4.58
CA ARG A 71 16.73 -10.25 -3.59
C ARG A 71 15.28 -10.53 -3.92
N THR A 72 14.91 -11.80 -4.04
CA THR A 72 13.51 -12.24 -4.19
C THR A 72 12.99 -12.85 -2.88
N TYR A 73 11.67 -12.95 -2.76
CA TYR A 73 10.99 -13.28 -1.49
C TYR A 73 10.35 -14.66 -1.43
N SER A 74 9.94 -15.18 -2.59
CA SER A 74 9.40 -16.52 -2.79
C SER A 74 10.11 -17.15 -3.99
N ALA A 75 10.18 -18.48 -4.00
CA ALA A 75 10.68 -19.28 -5.11
C ALA A 75 9.55 -20.03 -5.82
N LEU A 76 8.30 -19.74 -5.48
CA LEU A 76 7.12 -20.15 -6.21
C LEU A 76 6.45 -18.92 -6.83
N ASP A 77 5.33 -19.13 -7.53
CA ASP A 77 4.36 -18.06 -7.70
C ASP A 77 4.95 -16.78 -8.38
N GLY A 78 5.78 -16.99 -9.42
CA GLY A 78 6.51 -15.94 -10.16
C GLY A 78 7.97 -15.71 -9.71
N GLY A 79 8.36 -16.28 -8.57
CA GLY A 79 9.70 -16.16 -8.01
C GLY A 79 10.80 -16.87 -8.80
N VAL A 80 10.49 -18.01 -9.42
CA VAL A 80 11.41 -18.74 -10.32
C VAL A 80 11.75 -17.87 -11.52
N GLU A 81 10.72 -17.35 -12.19
CA GLU A 81 10.86 -16.56 -13.39
C GLU A 81 11.62 -15.26 -13.11
N ALA A 82 11.31 -14.59 -12.00
CA ALA A 82 12.05 -13.42 -11.54
C ALA A 82 13.56 -13.70 -11.41
N ALA A 83 13.93 -14.82 -10.76
CA ALA A 83 15.31 -15.22 -10.59
C ALA A 83 15.99 -15.57 -11.93
N GLU A 84 15.31 -16.29 -12.82
CA GLU A 84 15.82 -16.66 -14.14
C GLU A 84 16.04 -15.45 -15.05
N TYR A 85 15.11 -14.48 -15.04
CA TYR A 85 15.29 -13.25 -15.81
C TYR A 85 16.43 -12.40 -15.27
N ALA A 86 16.55 -12.26 -13.94
CA ALA A 86 17.68 -11.57 -13.32
C ALA A 86 19.02 -12.23 -13.70
N HIS A 87 19.10 -13.56 -13.62
CA HIS A 87 20.24 -14.35 -14.08
C HIS A 87 20.59 -14.04 -15.55
N GLY A 88 19.61 -14.08 -16.45
CA GLY A 88 19.80 -13.80 -17.87
C GLY A 88 20.25 -12.36 -18.18
N ARG A 89 20.14 -11.41 -17.24
CA ARG A 89 20.66 -10.04 -17.35
C ARG A 89 22.02 -9.83 -16.66
N GLY A 90 22.60 -10.89 -16.08
CA GLY A 90 23.89 -10.83 -15.39
C GLY A 90 23.80 -10.30 -13.96
N LEU A 91 22.61 -10.21 -13.37
CA LEU A 91 22.44 -9.84 -11.96
C LEU A 91 22.70 -11.06 -11.07
N ARG A 92 23.41 -10.85 -9.96
CA ARG A 92 23.44 -11.83 -8.88
C ARG A 92 22.08 -11.89 -8.19
N VAL A 93 21.71 -13.05 -7.66
CA VAL A 93 20.38 -13.26 -7.07
C VAL A 93 20.52 -13.91 -5.70
N SER A 94 19.90 -13.30 -4.70
CA SER A 94 19.59 -14.01 -3.44
C SER A 94 18.14 -14.45 -3.48
N VAL A 95 17.90 -15.76 -3.53
CA VAL A 95 16.55 -16.33 -3.69
C VAL A 95 15.94 -16.66 -2.34
N GLY A 96 14.71 -16.19 -2.10
CA GLY A 96 13.96 -16.42 -0.87
C GLY A 96 12.96 -17.55 -0.98
N ALA A 97 12.82 -18.35 0.08
CA ALA A 97 11.71 -19.27 0.30
C ALA A 97 10.72 -18.63 1.29
N TRP A 98 9.49 -18.40 0.86
CA TRP A 98 8.46 -17.79 1.72
C TRP A 98 7.80 -18.85 2.61
N LEU A 99 8.16 -18.88 3.90
CA LEU A 99 7.60 -19.85 4.84
C LEU A 99 6.43 -19.26 5.63
N GLY A 100 5.35 -20.03 5.77
CA GLY A 100 4.19 -19.74 6.62
C GLY A 100 4.06 -20.71 7.80
N PRO A 101 2.95 -20.62 8.55
CA PRO A 101 2.70 -21.51 9.70
C PRO A 101 2.48 -22.95 9.25
N GLU A 102 2.73 -23.92 10.13
CA GLU A 102 2.68 -25.38 9.84
C GLU A 102 1.63 -26.16 10.65
N HIS A 103 0.50 -25.52 10.95
CA HIS A 103 -0.58 -26.14 11.73
C HIS A 103 -1.28 -27.28 10.97
N THR A 104 -1.38 -27.18 9.65
CA THR A 104 -2.02 -28.18 8.79
C THR A 104 -1.00 -28.93 7.92
N GLN A 105 -1.41 -30.08 7.37
CA GLN A 105 -0.57 -30.83 6.43
C GLN A 105 -0.33 -30.05 5.13
N GLU A 106 -1.37 -29.41 4.61
CA GLU A 106 -1.29 -28.56 3.42
C GLU A 106 -0.28 -27.42 3.59
N GLN A 107 -0.27 -26.79 4.77
CA GLN A 107 0.70 -25.76 5.13
C GLN A 107 2.15 -26.27 5.15
N ARG A 108 2.37 -27.46 5.74
CA ARG A 108 3.70 -28.11 5.72
C ARG A 108 4.16 -28.42 4.30
N GLU A 109 3.27 -28.92 3.46
CA GLU A 109 3.58 -29.20 2.06
C GLU A 109 3.85 -27.92 1.27
N ALA A 110 3.15 -26.81 1.56
CA ALA A 110 3.43 -25.51 0.95
C ALA A 110 4.84 -25.01 1.28
N ASN A 111 5.24 -25.07 2.55
CA ASN A 111 6.60 -24.73 2.96
C ASN A 111 7.64 -25.62 2.26
N LEU A 112 7.43 -26.95 2.21
CA LEU A 112 8.37 -27.85 1.53
C LEU A 112 8.54 -27.52 0.04
N ARG A 113 7.47 -27.14 -0.66
CA ARG A 113 7.57 -26.72 -2.07
C ARG A 113 8.44 -25.48 -2.27
N GLU A 114 8.35 -24.50 -1.37
CA GLU A 114 9.21 -23.31 -1.38
C GLU A 114 10.69 -23.69 -1.16
N LEU A 115 10.96 -24.57 -0.19
CA LEU A 115 12.31 -25.05 0.11
C LEU A 115 12.93 -25.83 -1.06
N ASP A 116 12.15 -26.72 -1.69
CA ASP A 116 12.61 -27.49 -2.86
C ASP A 116 12.86 -26.58 -4.07
N ALA A 117 12.03 -25.55 -4.26
CA ALA A 117 12.19 -24.60 -5.34
C ALA A 117 13.48 -23.76 -5.21
N VAL A 118 13.80 -23.24 -4.02
CA VAL A 118 15.08 -22.54 -3.81
C VAL A 118 16.29 -23.47 -4.01
N ILE A 119 16.21 -24.73 -3.60
CA ILE A 119 17.26 -25.73 -3.86
C ILE A 119 17.44 -25.93 -5.37
N GLY A 120 16.34 -26.05 -6.12
CA GLY A 120 16.36 -26.18 -7.57
C GLY A 120 17.01 -24.97 -8.25
N LEU A 121 16.62 -23.75 -7.87
CA LEU A 121 17.18 -22.51 -8.39
C LEU A 121 18.69 -22.40 -8.11
N ALA A 122 19.12 -22.69 -6.88
CA ALA A 122 20.53 -22.62 -6.49
C ALA A 122 21.42 -23.59 -7.29
N LYS A 123 20.91 -24.78 -7.62
CA LYS A 123 21.63 -25.75 -8.48
C LYS A 123 21.66 -25.33 -9.94
N LYS A 124 20.58 -24.71 -10.42
CA LYS A 124 20.38 -24.38 -11.84
C LYS A 124 21.11 -23.09 -12.24
N LEU A 125 21.11 -22.09 -11.37
CA LEU A 125 21.50 -20.72 -11.72
C LEU A 125 22.84 -20.35 -11.04
N PRO A 126 23.95 -20.22 -11.78
CA PRO A 126 25.26 -19.91 -11.20
C PRO A 126 25.37 -18.48 -10.64
N THR A 127 24.41 -17.60 -10.96
CA THR A 127 24.34 -16.24 -10.39
C THR A 127 23.63 -16.21 -9.03
N VAL A 128 23.09 -17.34 -8.54
CA VAL A 128 22.53 -17.41 -7.19
C VAL A 128 23.66 -17.32 -6.18
N GLU A 129 23.73 -16.20 -5.47
CA GLU A 129 24.78 -15.92 -4.50
C GLU A 129 24.43 -16.34 -3.07
N SER A 130 23.13 -16.53 -2.79
CA SER A 130 22.63 -16.99 -1.50
C SER A 130 21.21 -17.52 -1.59
N VAL A 131 20.86 -18.42 -0.66
CA VAL A 131 19.49 -18.87 -0.41
C VAL A 131 19.02 -18.37 0.94
N ILE A 132 17.83 -17.77 0.99
CA ILE A 132 17.22 -17.20 2.18
C ILE A 132 16.02 -18.06 2.56
N VAL A 133 16.09 -18.75 3.70
CA VAL A 133 15.05 -19.64 4.19
C VAL A 133 14.17 -18.88 5.18
N GLY A 134 13.01 -18.42 4.70
CA GLY A 134 12.10 -17.59 5.48
C GLY A 134 12.44 -16.11 5.45
N ASN A 135 11.39 -15.29 5.56
CA ASN A 135 11.44 -13.85 5.71
C ASN A 135 10.55 -13.47 6.88
N GLU A 136 11.12 -12.97 7.98
CA GLU A 136 10.40 -12.53 9.18
C GLU A 136 9.48 -13.61 9.78
N VAL A 137 9.88 -14.88 9.67
CA VAL A 137 9.13 -16.04 10.15
C VAL A 137 8.97 -16.00 11.66
N LEU A 138 10.02 -15.60 12.38
CA LEU A 138 10.03 -15.51 13.83
C LEU A 138 9.27 -14.27 14.31
N LEU A 139 9.40 -13.15 13.59
CA LEU A 139 8.58 -11.96 13.85
C LEU A 139 7.08 -12.27 13.70
N ARG A 140 6.69 -12.94 12.61
CA ARG A 140 5.30 -13.34 12.36
C ARG A 140 4.83 -14.51 13.24
N LYS A 141 5.75 -15.16 13.95
CA LYS A 141 5.49 -16.36 14.77
C LYS A 141 4.91 -17.52 13.98
N ASP A 142 5.23 -17.58 12.69
CA ASP A 142 4.77 -18.65 11.81
C ASP A 142 5.38 -20.00 12.26
N LEU A 143 6.67 -19.99 12.63
CA LEU A 143 7.41 -21.16 13.09
C LEU A 143 8.19 -20.87 14.37
N THR A 144 8.51 -21.92 15.12
CA THR A 144 9.48 -21.83 16.22
C THR A 144 10.91 -21.73 15.68
N ALA A 145 11.83 -21.18 16.48
CA ALA A 145 13.25 -21.12 16.14
C ALA A 145 13.83 -22.49 15.76
N GLN A 146 13.47 -23.53 16.53
CA GLN A 146 13.92 -24.90 16.25
C GLN A 146 13.41 -25.40 14.89
N ARG A 147 12.13 -25.16 14.59
CA ARG A 147 11.54 -25.60 13.33
C ARG A 147 12.13 -24.87 12.13
N LEU A 148 12.40 -23.57 12.25
CA LEU A 148 13.09 -22.80 11.22
C LEU A 148 14.54 -23.31 11.00
N ALA A 149 15.27 -23.63 12.08
CA ALA A 149 16.61 -24.22 12.00
C ALA A 149 16.64 -25.58 11.28
N GLU A 150 15.60 -26.40 11.44
CA GLU A 150 15.43 -27.65 10.70
C GLU A 150 15.28 -27.41 9.19
N HIS A 151 14.47 -26.43 8.80
CA HIS A 151 14.30 -26.04 7.39
C HIS A 151 15.57 -25.47 6.78
N ILE A 152 16.30 -24.64 7.51
CA ILE A 152 17.62 -24.15 7.11
C ILE A 152 18.57 -25.34 6.86
N SER A 153 18.60 -26.29 7.79
CA SER A 153 19.43 -27.49 7.68
C SER A 153 19.03 -28.38 6.49
N TYR A 154 17.73 -28.47 6.20
CA TYR A 154 17.20 -29.17 5.01
C TYR A 154 17.74 -28.54 3.73
N VAL A 155 17.62 -27.23 3.58
CA VAL A 155 18.11 -26.50 2.40
C VAL A 155 19.62 -26.59 2.27
N LYS A 156 20.39 -26.46 3.37
CA LYS A 156 21.85 -26.58 3.35
C LYS A 156 22.33 -27.91 2.77
N ARG A 157 21.64 -29.02 3.06
CA ARG A 157 21.96 -30.33 2.46
C ARG A 157 21.67 -30.38 0.95
N GLY A 158 20.75 -29.56 0.47
CA GLY A 158 20.33 -29.50 -0.92
C GLY A 158 21.17 -28.59 -1.81
N VAL A 159 21.68 -27.47 -1.31
CA VAL A 159 22.24 -26.38 -2.15
C VAL A 159 23.75 -26.46 -2.43
N GLY A 160 24.46 -27.42 -1.84
CA GLY A 160 25.91 -27.55 -2.03
C GLY A 160 26.70 -26.42 -1.35
N THR A 161 27.44 -25.63 -2.12
CA THR A 161 28.33 -24.56 -1.60
C THR A 161 27.67 -23.19 -1.53
N VAL A 162 26.44 -23.04 -2.00
CA VAL A 162 25.71 -21.77 -1.94
C VAL A 162 25.34 -21.47 -0.48
N PRO A 163 25.70 -20.29 0.08
CA PRO A 163 25.44 -20.00 1.49
C PRO A 163 23.95 -19.81 1.78
N VAL A 164 23.50 -20.39 2.88
CA VAL A 164 22.12 -20.37 3.36
C VAL A 164 21.99 -19.48 4.59
N THR A 165 20.98 -18.62 4.58
CA THR A 165 20.64 -17.72 5.69
C THR A 165 19.13 -17.75 5.98
N THR A 166 18.69 -16.96 6.95
CA THR A 166 17.30 -16.52 7.11
C THR A 166 17.31 -15.00 7.29
N ALA A 167 16.22 -14.35 6.93
CA ALA A 167 16.08 -12.90 7.03
C ALA A 167 15.08 -12.52 8.13
N GLU A 168 15.53 -11.79 9.14
CA GLU A 168 14.75 -11.40 10.32
C GLU A 168 15.06 -9.95 10.74
N ILE A 169 14.14 -9.31 11.47
CA ILE A 169 14.45 -8.04 12.14
C ILE A 169 15.63 -8.24 13.09
N ALA A 170 16.58 -7.28 13.09
CA ALA A 170 17.80 -7.39 13.90
C ALA A 170 17.53 -7.74 15.37
N GLY A 171 16.54 -7.07 16.00
CA GLY A 171 16.17 -7.34 17.39
C GLY A 171 15.62 -8.76 17.65
N ILE A 172 14.98 -9.38 16.67
CA ILE A 172 14.43 -10.74 16.80
C ILE A 172 15.55 -11.78 16.71
N ILE A 173 16.40 -11.71 15.68
CA ILE A 173 17.46 -12.73 15.50
C ILE A 173 18.54 -12.65 16.58
N MET A 174 18.78 -11.47 17.15
CA MET A 174 19.70 -11.28 18.29
C MET A 174 19.14 -11.83 19.61
N SER A 175 17.84 -12.15 19.68
CA SER A 175 17.26 -12.72 20.89
C SER A 175 17.94 -14.05 21.27
N PRO A 176 18.32 -14.26 22.55
CA PRO A 176 18.88 -15.52 23.01
C PRO A 176 18.01 -16.74 22.69
N ASP A 177 16.68 -16.57 22.65
CA ASP A 177 15.72 -17.65 22.37
C ASP A 177 15.84 -18.18 20.93
N ASN A 178 16.43 -17.39 20.02
CA ASN A 178 16.56 -17.71 18.60
C ASN A 178 17.94 -18.28 18.24
N ARG A 179 18.74 -18.65 19.25
CA ARG A 179 20.12 -19.11 19.05
C ARG A 179 20.25 -20.32 18.12
N ALA A 180 19.29 -21.25 18.15
CA ALA A 180 19.27 -22.41 17.25
C ALA A 180 19.30 -22.01 15.76
N VAL A 181 18.63 -20.92 15.40
CA VAL A 181 18.63 -20.38 14.03
C VAL A 181 19.97 -19.76 13.69
N VAL A 182 20.53 -18.96 14.62
CA VAL A 182 21.86 -18.35 14.46
C VAL A 182 22.93 -19.42 14.26
N ASP A 183 22.85 -20.56 14.95
CA ASP A 183 23.80 -21.66 14.77
C ASP A 183 23.65 -22.36 13.41
N ALA A 184 22.42 -22.48 12.89
CA ALA A 184 22.13 -23.19 11.63
C ALA A 184 22.56 -22.43 10.36
N ILE A 185 22.46 -21.09 10.35
CA ILE A 185 22.77 -20.24 9.18
C ILE A 185 24.27 -20.07 8.92
N ASP A 186 24.66 -19.81 7.67
CA ASP A 186 26.06 -19.54 7.29
C ASP A 186 26.48 -18.09 7.59
N TYR A 187 25.54 -17.16 7.45
CA TYR A 187 25.67 -15.76 7.82
C TYR A 187 24.30 -15.23 8.25
N ALA A 188 24.24 -14.11 8.95
CA ALA A 188 22.97 -13.49 9.36
C ALA A 188 22.53 -12.44 8.34
N MET A 189 21.26 -12.52 7.92
CA MET A 189 20.60 -11.45 7.18
C MET A 189 19.63 -10.72 8.09
N VAL A 190 19.86 -9.43 8.31
CA VAL A 190 19.06 -8.60 9.23
C VAL A 190 18.29 -7.51 8.50
N HIS A 191 17.05 -7.29 8.89
CA HIS A 191 16.27 -6.13 8.46
C HIS A 191 16.44 -5.01 9.49
N ILE A 192 16.69 -3.80 8.99
CA ILE A 192 16.90 -2.61 9.82
C ILE A 192 16.11 -1.45 9.22
N TYR A 193 15.05 -1.03 9.91
CA TYR A 193 14.11 -0.01 9.44
C TYR A 193 13.98 1.13 10.45
N PRO A 194 14.76 2.22 10.29
CA PRO A 194 14.68 3.36 11.21
C PRO A 194 13.29 4.00 11.25
N TYR A 195 12.50 3.87 10.17
CA TYR A 195 11.09 4.29 10.16
C TYR A 195 10.25 3.54 11.20
N TRP A 196 10.37 2.22 11.29
CA TRP A 196 9.60 1.42 12.26
C TRP A 196 10.06 1.67 13.70
N ASP A 197 11.32 2.05 13.88
CA ASP A 197 11.90 2.45 15.17
C ASP A 197 11.60 3.92 15.54
N GLY A 198 10.85 4.65 14.71
CA GLY A 198 10.40 6.02 14.95
C GLY A 198 11.53 7.07 14.94
N VAL A 199 12.66 6.72 14.32
CA VAL A 199 13.88 7.54 14.27
C VAL A 199 13.67 8.74 13.33
N ASP A 200 14.13 9.91 13.74
CA ASP A 200 14.11 11.11 12.90
C ASP A 200 15.02 10.89 11.67
N ILE A 201 14.59 11.37 10.51
CA ILE A 201 15.35 11.25 9.26
C ILE A 201 16.79 11.73 9.39
N LYS A 202 17.09 12.71 10.26
CA LYS A 202 18.44 13.24 10.43
C LYS A 202 19.43 12.27 11.08
N ASP A 203 18.94 11.27 11.81
CA ASP A 203 19.75 10.32 12.57
C ASP A 203 19.67 8.90 11.96
N ALA A 204 18.73 8.68 11.03
CA ALA A 204 18.34 7.37 10.51
C ALA A 204 19.49 6.54 9.91
N ALA A 205 20.37 7.15 9.11
CA ALA A 205 21.46 6.41 8.46
C ALA A 205 22.49 5.89 9.48
N TRP A 206 22.92 6.73 10.43
CA TRP A 206 23.85 6.32 11.49
C TRP A 206 23.21 5.40 12.52
N TYR A 207 21.92 5.56 12.81
CA TYR A 207 21.15 4.60 13.59
C TYR A 207 21.23 3.19 12.98
N SER A 208 21.01 3.07 11.66
CA SER A 208 21.09 1.79 10.97
C SER A 208 22.48 1.16 11.05
N VAL A 209 23.55 1.98 10.99
CA VAL A 209 24.93 1.51 11.21
C VAL A 209 25.12 0.99 12.64
N ASP A 210 24.60 1.69 13.64
CA ASP A 210 24.73 1.28 15.05
C ASP A 210 24.02 -0.04 15.33
N VAL A 211 22.82 -0.23 14.77
CA VAL A 211 22.09 -1.51 14.84
C VAL A 211 22.88 -2.62 14.12
N TYR A 212 23.45 -2.35 12.95
CA TYR A 212 24.29 -3.30 12.22
C TYR A 212 25.51 -3.73 13.03
N GLN A 213 26.27 -2.77 13.61
CA GLN A 213 27.46 -3.09 14.40
C GLN A 213 27.13 -3.87 15.66
N ARG A 214 25.99 -3.58 16.28
CA ARG A 214 25.45 -4.38 17.39
C ARG A 214 25.17 -5.82 16.95
N ALA A 215 24.49 -6.00 15.81
CA ALA A 215 24.21 -7.33 15.27
C ALA A 215 25.50 -8.12 14.97
N VAL A 216 26.51 -7.48 14.38
CA VAL A 216 27.82 -8.11 14.14
C VAL A 216 28.44 -8.59 15.45
N LYS A 217 28.40 -7.75 16.49
CA LYS A 217 28.97 -8.08 17.81
C LYS A 217 28.21 -9.22 18.51
N GLU A 218 26.87 -9.15 18.53
CA GLU A 218 26.04 -10.10 19.29
C GLU A 218 25.92 -11.46 18.61
N LEU A 219 25.85 -11.50 17.27
CA LEU A 219 25.69 -12.74 16.52
C LEU A 219 27.02 -13.48 16.29
N GLY A 220 28.15 -12.76 16.30
CA GLY A 220 29.47 -13.35 16.06
C GLY A 220 29.63 -13.98 14.67
N LYS A 221 28.78 -13.59 13.71
CA LYS A 221 28.77 -14.05 12.32
C LYS A 221 28.84 -12.86 11.37
N ARG A 222 29.18 -13.12 10.10
CA ARG A 222 29.01 -12.12 9.03
C ARG A 222 27.54 -11.68 9.01
N VAL A 223 27.30 -10.38 8.93
CA VAL A 223 25.96 -9.78 8.84
C VAL A 223 25.80 -9.11 7.49
N VAL A 224 24.63 -9.29 6.87
CA VAL A 224 24.17 -8.57 5.68
C VAL A 224 22.87 -7.87 6.04
N VAL A 225 22.71 -6.61 5.65
CA VAL A 225 21.43 -5.91 5.80
C VAL A 225 20.49 -6.35 4.68
N GLY A 226 19.56 -7.25 4.98
CA GLY A 226 18.62 -7.81 4.01
C GLY A 226 17.56 -6.83 3.55
N GLU A 227 17.21 -5.86 4.39
CA GLU A 227 16.33 -4.74 4.06
C GLU A 227 16.66 -3.51 4.88
N THR A 228 16.62 -2.37 4.21
CA THR A 228 16.50 -1.06 4.81
C THR A 228 15.95 -0.09 3.78
N GLY A 229 15.23 0.93 4.21
CA GLY A 229 14.59 1.89 3.31
C GLY A 229 13.81 2.94 4.09
N TRP A 230 13.11 3.79 3.35
CA TRP A 230 12.24 4.81 3.91
C TRP A 230 11.01 5.04 3.01
N PRO A 231 9.79 5.04 3.54
CA PRO A 231 8.58 5.16 2.74
C PRO A 231 8.31 6.60 2.30
N THR A 232 7.78 6.77 1.08
CA THR A 232 7.51 8.10 0.50
C THR A 232 6.12 8.66 0.83
N ALA A 233 5.24 7.86 1.43
CA ALA A 233 3.89 8.25 1.82
C ALA A 233 3.37 7.31 2.92
N GLY A 234 2.31 7.74 3.60
CA GLY A 234 1.69 7.02 4.72
C GLY A 234 1.70 7.83 6.02
N PRO A 235 1.30 7.22 7.16
CA PRO A 235 1.30 7.89 8.45
C PRO A 235 2.70 8.04 9.04
N ALA A 236 2.91 9.09 9.83
CA ALA A 236 4.12 9.23 10.63
C ALA A 236 4.20 8.15 11.73
N ASN A 237 5.41 7.67 12.02
CA ASN A 237 5.68 6.81 13.16
C ASN A 237 6.66 7.51 14.11
N GLY A 238 6.18 8.01 15.25
CA GLY A 238 7.01 8.86 16.11
C GLY A 238 7.56 10.07 15.36
N ASN A 239 8.90 10.22 15.33
CA ASN A 239 9.58 11.29 14.58
C ASN A 239 9.87 10.90 13.11
N ALA A 240 9.62 9.66 12.72
CA ALA A 240 9.81 9.19 11.36
C ALA A 240 8.66 9.66 10.46
N LEU A 241 8.93 10.70 9.67
CA LEU A 241 7.98 11.29 8.73
C LEU A 241 8.16 10.68 7.32
N PRO A 242 7.18 9.95 6.77
CA PRO A 242 7.23 9.45 5.41
C PRO A 242 6.92 10.58 4.41
N ASN A 243 7.82 10.79 3.46
CA ASN A 243 7.63 11.68 2.31
C ASN A 243 8.79 11.44 1.32
N THR A 244 8.62 11.88 0.06
CA THR A 244 9.64 11.73 -0.98
C THR A 244 10.99 12.36 -0.61
N ALA A 245 10.99 13.54 0.04
CA ALA A 245 12.23 14.23 0.42
C ALA A 245 13.05 13.44 1.46
N ASN A 246 12.39 12.87 2.46
CA ASN A 246 13.03 12.04 3.48
C ASN A 246 13.48 10.70 2.90
N ALA A 247 12.70 10.08 2.01
CA ALA A 247 13.13 8.87 1.35
C ALA A 247 14.37 9.09 0.47
N GLN A 248 14.40 10.19 -0.27
CA GLN A 248 15.57 10.61 -1.05
C GLN A 248 16.79 10.84 -0.16
N ARG A 249 16.60 11.55 0.95
CA ARG A 249 17.66 11.83 1.93
C ARG A 249 18.21 10.54 2.53
N PHE A 250 17.34 9.64 2.98
CA PHE A 250 17.73 8.37 3.56
C PHE A 250 18.54 7.53 2.59
N LEU A 251 18.08 7.38 1.34
CA LEU A 251 18.81 6.63 0.31
C LEU A 251 20.24 7.19 0.11
N ASN A 252 20.40 8.50 0.03
CA ASN A 252 21.70 9.15 -0.19
C ASN A 252 22.63 8.94 1.00
N GLU A 253 22.14 9.22 2.21
CA GLU A 253 22.91 9.10 3.44
C GLU A 253 23.25 7.63 3.73
N TRP A 254 22.31 6.72 3.52
CA TRP A 254 22.52 5.27 3.64
C TRP A 254 23.61 4.78 2.68
N LYS A 255 23.55 5.14 1.39
CA LYS A 255 24.60 4.79 0.42
C LYS A 255 25.98 5.25 0.90
N ALA A 256 26.07 6.47 1.42
CA ALA A 256 27.32 7.06 1.91
C ALA A 256 27.87 6.31 3.13
N VAL A 257 27.06 6.13 4.18
CA VAL A 257 27.51 5.43 5.40
C VAL A 257 27.77 3.95 5.16
N ALA A 258 26.96 3.27 4.34
CA ALA A 258 27.15 1.85 4.05
C ALA A 258 28.44 1.62 3.24
N HIS A 259 28.76 2.51 2.30
CA HIS A 259 30.03 2.46 1.57
C HIS A 259 31.23 2.67 2.50
N ASP A 260 31.20 3.73 3.32
CA ASP A 260 32.26 4.06 4.28
C ASP A 260 32.52 2.91 5.28
N GLN A 261 31.43 2.32 5.79
CA GLN A 261 31.47 1.24 6.78
C GLN A 261 31.58 -0.17 6.15
N ARG A 262 31.66 -0.26 4.81
CA ARG A 262 31.75 -1.51 4.02
C ARG A 262 30.63 -2.52 4.36
N ILE A 263 29.40 -2.02 4.47
CA ILE A 263 28.22 -2.82 4.82
C ILE A 263 27.63 -3.43 3.54
N ASP A 264 27.46 -4.75 3.51
CA ASP A 264 26.67 -5.44 2.48
C ASP A 264 25.18 -5.25 2.76
N TYR A 265 24.41 -4.80 1.76
CA TYR A 265 22.98 -4.55 1.92
C TYR A 265 22.13 -4.80 0.67
N TYR A 266 20.83 -4.96 0.90
CA TYR A 266 19.76 -4.85 -0.10
C TYR A 266 18.84 -3.68 0.29
N TYR A 267 18.72 -2.68 -0.58
CA TYR A 267 17.81 -1.55 -0.35
C TYR A 267 16.36 -1.96 -0.64
N PHE A 268 15.42 -1.53 0.19
CA PHE A 268 14.02 -1.86 0.09
C PHE A 268 13.20 -0.62 -0.33
N ALA A 269 12.60 -0.59 -1.52
CA ALA A 269 12.59 -1.63 -2.56
C ALA A 269 12.60 -1.05 -3.99
N ALA A 270 12.63 -1.93 -5.01
CA ALA A 270 12.60 -1.54 -6.41
C ALA A 270 11.33 -0.74 -6.78
N PHE A 271 10.15 -1.28 -6.45
CA PHE A 271 8.86 -0.74 -6.87
C PHE A 271 7.93 -0.55 -5.68
N ASP A 272 7.04 0.44 -5.77
CA ASP A 272 5.84 0.51 -4.93
C ASP A 272 4.95 -0.70 -5.24
N GLU A 273 4.46 -1.32 -4.17
CA GLU A 273 3.71 -2.57 -4.22
C GLU A 273 2.29 -2.33 -3.69
N PRO A 274 1.31 -1.98 -4.55
CA PRO A 274 -0.02 -1.55 -4.11
C PRO A 274 -0.82 -2.56 -3.28
N TRP A 275 -0.44 -3.84 -3.34
CA TRP A 275 -1.10 -4.92 -2.61
C TRP A 275 -0.76 -4.95 -1.12
N LYS A 276 0.30 -4.26 -0.72
CA LYS A 276 0.81 -4.22 0.65
C LYS A 276 -0.04 -3.34 1.55
N THR A 277 -0.11 -3.64 2.84
CA THR A 277 -0.97 -2.93 3.81
C THR A 277 -0.28 -2.66 5.14
N GLU A 278 1.04 -2.73 5.21
CA GLU A 278 1.77 -2.59 6.48
C GLU A 278 1.75 -1.13 6.97
N GLY A 279 0.87 -0.84 7.95
CA GLY A 279 0.86 0.41 8.71
C GLY A 279 0.77 1.69 7.88
N GLY A 280 0.17 1.63 6.69
CA GLY A 280 -0.07 2.77 5.80
C GLY A 280 1.06 3.14 4.91
N VAL A 281 2.22 2.53 5.13
CA VAL A 281 3.43 2.76 4.36
C VAL A 281 3.77 1.61 3.43
N GLY A 282 3.21 0.42 3.64
CA GLY A 282 3.43 -0.79 2.85
C GLY A 282 3.48 -0.60 1.32
N PRO A 283 2.54 0.15 0.71
CA PRO A 283 2.57 0.43 -0.72
C PRO A 283 3.68 1.36 -1.22
N HIS A 284 4.47 1.99 -0.35
CA HIS A 284 5.19 3.24 -0.66
C HIS A 284 6.72 3.19 -0.47
N TRP A 285 7.31 2.00 -0.44
CA TRP A 285 8.76 1.79 -0.22
C TRP A 285 9.60 1.84 -1.50
N GLY A 286 8.98 1.83 -2.67
CA GLY A 286 9.66 1.77 -3.95
C GLY A 286 10.46 3.03 -4.28
N VAL A 287 11.62 2.84 -4.92
CA VAL A 287 12.31 3.92 -5.64
C VAL A 287 11.59 4.28 -6.96
N TYR A 288 10.81 3.34 -7.51
CA TYR A 288 9.82 3.56 -8.56
C TYR A 288 8.40 3.42 -8.01
N ASP A 289 7.45 4.12 -8.63
CA ASP A 289 6.03 3.92 -8.35
C ASP A 289 5.50 2.63 -8.99
N SER A 290 4.23 2.31 -8.72
CA SER A 290 3.57 1.11 -9.25
C SER A 290 3.39 1.15 -10.78
N SER A 291 3.53 2.32 -11.40
CA SER A 291 3.54 2.54 -12.84
C SER A 291 4.96 2.58 -13.44
N ARG A 292 5.98 2.20 -12.66
CA ARG A 292 7.40 2.15 -13.06
C ARG A 292 7.97 3.54 -13.40
N LYS A 293 7.40 4.61 -12.83
CA LYS A 293 7.98 5.96 -12.90
C LYS A 293 8.90 6.20 -11.71
N PRO A 294 10.09 6.82 -11.89
CA PRO A 294 10.95 7.20 -10.77
C PRO A 294 10.20 8.10 -9.79
N LYS A 295 10.33 7.82 -8.49
CA LYS A 295 9.79 8.67 -7.41
C LYS A 295 10.80 9.63 -6.81
N LEU A 296 12.07 9.32 -6.99
CA LEU A 296 13.20 9.98 -6.36
C LEU A 296 13.93 10.81 -7.43
N ASP A 297 14.10 12.10 -7.19
CA ASP A 297 14.59 13.08 -8.17
C ASP A 297 16.11 13.00 -8.35
N GLY A 298 16.56 12.88 -9.61
CA GLY A 298 17.88 13.36 -10.08
C GLY A 298 19.13 12.77 -9.42
N VAL A 299 18.98 11.92 -8.42
CA VAL A 299 20.06 11.08 -7.90
C VAL A 299 20.12 9.89 -8.81
N ASP A 300 21.08 9.94 -9.71
CA ASP A 300 21.51 8.75 -10.42
C ASP A 300 21.73 7.65 -9.36
N LEU A 301 20.88 6.62 -9.37
CA LEU A 301 21.03 5.47 -8.46
C LEU A 301 22.43 4.85 -8.61
N LEU A 302 23.09 5.15 -9.74
CA LEU A 302 24.47 4.83 -10.10
C LEU A 302 25.53 5.83 -9.67
N ALA A 303 25.17 7.04 -9.23
CA ALA A 303 26.15 8.00 -8.75
C ALA A 303 26.92 7.44 -7.55
N GLN A 304 28.21 7.75 -7.52
CA GLN A 304 29.09 7.48 -6.40
C GLN A 304 28.50 8.05 -5.10
N PRO A 305 28.60 7.35 -3.97
CA PRO A 305 28.13 7.87 -2.71
C PRO A 305 28.86 9.17 -2.38
N GLY A 306 28.11 10.17 -1.89
CA GLY A 306 28.71 11.38 -1.32
C GLY A 306 29.41 11.10 0.02
N PRO A 307 30.00 12.12 0.65
CA PRO A 307 30.56 11.97 2.00
C PRO A 307 29.45 11.58 3.00
N PRO A 308 29.76 10.74 4.00
CA PRO A 308 28.83 10.44 5.09
C PRO A 308 28.32 11.72 5.76
N PRO A 309 27.04 11.78 6.17
CA PRO A 309 26.52 12.89 6.94
C PRO A 309 27.25 12.99 8.30
N ALA A 310 27.34 14.19 8.85
CA ALA A 310 27.90 14.39 10.17
C ALA A 310 27.11 13.57 11.21
N ARG A 311 27.82 12.87 12.08
CA ARG A 311 27.18 12.13 13.17
C ARG A 311 26.73 13.11 14.24
N THR A 312 25.44 13.17 14.51
CA THR A 312 24.90 13.92 15.64
C THR A 312 25.37 13.25 16.94
N THR A 313 25.76 14.03 17.95
CA THR A 313 26.24 13.51 19.25
C THR A 313 25.14 12.88 20.11
N SER A 314 23.92 12.78 19.57
CA SER A 314 22.85 12.02 20.20
C SER A 314 23.05 10.55 19.83
N THR A 315 23.70 9.79 20.71
CA THR A 315 23.53 8.34 20.70
C THR A 315 22.05 8.08 20.93
N ALA A 316 21.28 7.86 19.86
CA ALA A 316 19.95 7.32 19.98
C ALA A 316 20.08 6.05 20.80
N THR A 317 19.52 6.05 22.01
CA THR A 317 19.54 4.87 22.85
C THR A 317 18.88 3.77 22.04
N VAL A 318 19.65 2.75 21.64
CA VAL A 318 19.10 1.53 21.06
C VAL A 318 18.34 0.85 22.19
N SER A 319 17.11 1.31 22.48
CA SER A 319 16.23 0.65 23.42
C SER A 319 15.95 -0.73 22.83
N GLY A 320 16.59 -1.76 23.38
CA GLY A 320 16.43 -3.16 23.01
C GLY A 320 15.05 -3.73 23.36
N SER A 321 14.00 -2.95 23.15
CA SER A 321 12.63 -3.27 23.56
C SER A 321 11.63 -2.68 22.57
N TYR A 322 11.71 -3.13 21.32
CA TYR A 322 10.58 -3.04 20.41
C TYR A 322 10.41 -4.40 19.74
N TYR A 323 9.93 -5.37 20.55
CA TYR A 323 9.09 -6.42 19.99
C TYR A 323 8.00 -5.71 19.21
N GLY A 324 7.94 -5.97 17.90
CA GLY A 324 7.03 -5.31 16.97
C GLY A 324 5.66 -5.11 17.59
N ALA A 325 5.38 -3.88 18.00
CA ALA A 325 4.01 -3.44 18.02
C ALA A 325 3.63 -3.39 16.54
N PHE A 326 2.90 -4.42 16.10
CA PHE A 326 1.97 -4.23 15.00
C PHE A 326 1.28 -2.88 15.24
N PRO A 327 1.09 -2.05 14.20
CA PRO A 327 0.68 -0.67 14.36
C PRO A 327 -0.42 -0.57 15.41
N ALA A 328 -0.24 0.34 16.38
CA ALA A 328 -1.20 0.57 17.45
C ALA A 328 -2.62 0.59 16.86
N ARG A 329 -3.59 -0.02 17.57
CA ARG A 329 -4.98 -0.15 17.09
C ARG A 329 -5.39 1.12 16.35
N VAL A 330 -5.61 0.99 15.05
CA VAL A 330 -6.01 2.13 14.25
C VAL A 330 -7.41 2.49 14.71
N THR A 331 -7.50 3.67 15.31
CA THR A 331 -8.79 4.23 15.72
C THR A 331 -9.43 4.83 14.47
N ALA A 332 -10.72 4.57 14.27
CA ALA A 332 -11.46 5.24 13.22
C ALA A 332 -11.43 6.78 13.37
N GLY A 333 -11.06 7.30 14.56
CA GLY A 333 -11.07 8.74 14.85
C GLY A 333 -12.44 9.34 14.57
N ASP A 334 -12.51 10.62 14.21
CA ASP A 334 -13.76 11.30 13.83
C ASP A 334 -14.28 11.02 12.41
N ARG A 335 -13.78 9.96 11.77
CA ARG A 335 -14.14 9.63 10.38
C ARG A 335 -15.62 9.28 10.28
N ALA A 336 -16.31 9.91 9.33
CA ALA A 336 -17.71 9.61 9.00
C ALA A 336 -17.89 8.20 8.42
N SER A 337 -16.87 7.70 7.71
CA SER A 337 -16.82 6.34 7.17
C SER A 337 -15.40 5.84 7.10
N LEU A 338 -15.26 4.52 6.96
CA LEU A 338 -13.99 3.83 6.96
C LEU A 338 -14.03 2.72 5.90
N ALA A 339 -13.39 2.98 4.76
CA ALA A 339 -13.40 2.07 3.62
C ALA A 339 -12.50 0.86 3.86
N LEU A 340 -12.99 -0.30 3.44
CA LEU A 340 -12.26 -1.56 3.34
C LEU A 340 -11.93 -1.86 1.87
N TYR A 341 -12.82 -1.48 0.94
CA TYR A 341 -12.58 -1.52 -0.51
C TYR A 341 -13.33 -0.39 -1.21
N GLN A 342 -12.64 0.36 -2.07
CA GLN A 342 -13.24 1.35 -3.00
C GLN A 342 -12.39 1.41 -4.28
N ASN A 343 -12.88 0.86 -5.40
CA ASN A 343 -12.22 0.91 -6.71
C ASN A 343 -10.74 0.45 -6.70
N TRP A 344 -10.51 -0.84 -6.36
CA TRP A 344 -9.21 -1.47 -6.06
C TRP A 344 -8.62 -0.97 -4.72
N PRO A 345 -7.98 -1.81 -3.89
CA PRO A 345 -7.49 -1.39 -2.57
C PRO A 345 -6.67 -0.09 -2.65
N GLY A 346 -7.29 0.99 -2.18
CA GLY A 346 -6.57 2.14 -1.65
C GLY A 346 -5.98 1.78 -0.30
N ALA A 347 -4.92 2.50 0.09
CA ALA A 347 -4.21 2.25 1.34
C ALA A 347 -5.17 2.10 2.54
N GLU A 348 -5.04 0.94 3.21
CA GLU A 348 -5.35 0.66 4.62
C GLU A 348 -6.76 0.16 4.99
N GLN A 349 -6.84 -1.12 5.41
CA GLN A 349 -7.10 -1.50 6.82
C GLN A 349 -7.22 -3.01 7.07
N TYR A 350 -7.79 -3.78 6.12
CA TYR A 350 -7.97 -5.23 6.26
C TYR A 350 -7.51 -5.96 4.99
N ALA A 351 -6.85 -7.11 5.14
CA ALA A 351 -6.30 -7.90 4.05
C ALA A 351 -7.13 -9.19 3.81
N PRO A 352 -7.43 -9.58 2.55
CA PRO A 352 -8.15 -10.81 2.18
C PRO A 352 -7.32 -12.08 2.47
N SER A 353 -7.19 -12.41 3.74
CA SER A 353 -6.18 -13.35 4.23
C SER A 353 -6.80 -14.52 5.00
N GLY A 354 -8.02 -14.37 5.51
CA GLY A 354 -8.73 -15.45 6.17
C GLY A 354 -9.45 -16.36 5.19
N TRP A 355 -8.70 -17.12 4.39
CA TRP A 355 -9.25 -18.12 3.47
C TRP A 355 -9.80 -19.32 4.25
N MET A 356 -11.03 -19.75 3.93
CA MET A 356 -11.76 -20.78 4.68
C MET A 356 -12.48 -21.77 3.76
N GLY A 357 -12.62 -23.01 4.26
CA GLY A 357 -13.36 -24.07 3.58
C GLY A 357 -12.59 -24.63 2.39
N ASP A 358 -13.30 -24.90 1.29
CA ASP A 358 -12.75 -25.52 0.09
C ASP A 358 -11.95 -24.52 -0.76
N LEU A 359 -10.70 -24.26 -0.39
CA LEU A 359 -9.88 -23.19 -0.96
C LEU A 359 -9.68 -23.31 -2.48
N ASN A 360 -9.53 -24.54 -2.99
CA ASN A 360 -9.40 -24.82 -4.43
C ASN A 360 -10.67 -24.47 -5.22
N GLY A 361 -11.80 -24.26 -4.53
CA GLY A 361 -13.06 -23.84 -5.12
C GLY A 361 -13.23 -22.32 -5.20
N ILE A 362 -12.24 -21.51 -4.82
CA ILE A 362 -12.35 -20.06 -4.82
C ILE A 362 -11.40 -19.44 -5.86
N ALA A 363 -11.94 -18.57 -6.72
CA ALA A 363 -11.16 -17.64 -7.51
C ALA A 363 -11.60 -16.20 -7.21
N VAL A 364 -10.66 -15.28 -7.06
CA VAL A 364 -10.94 -13.86 -6.76
C VAL A 364 -10.21 -12.94 -7.72
N ASP A 365 -10.92 -11.87 -8.11
CA ASP A 365 -10.43 -10.73 -8.86
C ASP A 365 -10.80 -9.43 -8.17
N ASP A 366 -9.93 -8.89 -7.34
CA ASP A 366 -10.14 -7.60 -6.69
C ASP A 366 -10.04 -6.40 -7.65
N CYS A 367 -9.69 -6.61 -8.93
CA CYS A 367 -9.53 -5.62 -10.01
C CYS A 367 -10.45 -5.87 -11.20
N ALA A 368 -11.56 -6.58 -11.00
CA ALA A 368 -12.41 -6.93 -12.11
C ALA A 368 -12.98 -5.66 -12.75
N SER A 369 -12.86 -5.55 -14.07
CA SER A 369 -13.52 -4.49 -14.84
C SER A 369 -15.04 -4.63 -14.73
N GLY A 370 -15.76 -3.52 -14.86
CA GLY A 370 -17.21 -3.52 -14.71
C GLY A 370 -17.66 -3.40 -13.25
N GLY A 371 -16.86 -2.66 -12.47
CA GLY A 371 -17.29 -2.09 -11.19
C GLY A 371 -18.50 -1.18 -11.33
N ARG A 372 -19.03 -0.67 -10.22
CA ARG A 372 -20.37 -0.05 -10.22
C ARG A 372 -20.49 1.13 -11.20
N GLY A 373 -19.40 1.86 -11.43
CA GLY A 373 -19.36 2.98 -12.37
C GLY A 373 -19.42 2.62 -13.87
N GLN A 374 -19.36 1.33 -14.27
CA GLN A 374 -19.49 0.89 -15.66
C GLN A 374 -18.46 1.47 -16.68
N THR A 375 -17.38 2.10 -16.23
CA THR A 375 -16.24 2.45 -17.09
C THR A 375 -15.17 1.35 -17.09
N ALA A 376 -14.23 1.41 -18.05
CA ALA A 376 -13.05 0.55 -18.03
C ALA A 376 -12.13 0.82 -16.83
N GLU A 377 -12.24 2.00 -16.21
CA GLU A 377 -11.45 2.41 -15.04
C GLU A 377 -12.05 1.90 -13.73
N ASP A 378 -13.36 1.67 -13.65
CA ASP A 378 -14.03 1.16 -12.45
C ASP A 378 -13.68 -0.30 -12.16
N LYS A 379 -13.31 -0.55 -10.91
CA LYS A 379 -12.84 -1.85 -10.42
C LYS A 379 -13.79 -2.36 -9.35
N ALA A 380 -14.08 -3.65 -9.39
CA ALA A 380 -14.81 -4.35 -8.34
C ALA A 380 -14.07 -5.64 -7.96
N ILE A 381 -14.43 -6.19 -6.80
CA ILE A 381 -14.03 -7.54 -6.45
C ILE A 381 -14.98 -8.51 -7.13
N ARG A 382 -14.52 -9.32 -8.08
CA ARG A 382 -15.25 -10.50 -8.54
C ARG A 382 -14.79 -11.72 -7.76
N VAL A 383 -15.75 -12.57 -7.42
CA VAL A 383 -15.53 -13.85 -6.77
C VAL A 383 -16.25 -14.91 -7.60
N ASP A 384 -15.57 -16.02 -7.86
CA ASP A 384 -16.16 -17.23 -8.42
C ASP A 384 -15.95 -18.39 -7.44
N TYR A 385 -17.05 -18.98 -6.97
CA TYR A 385 -17.08 -20.16 -6.12
C TYR A 385 -17.51 -21.39 -6.94
N THR A 386 -16.74 -22.47 -6.84
CA THR A 386 -16.99 -23.77 -7.47
C THR A 386 -17.04 -24.87 -6.40
N PRO A 387 -18.18 -25.58 -6.23
CA PRO A 387 -18.30 -26.71 -5.31
C PRO A 387 -17.24 -27.77 -5.56
N GLN A 388 -16.59 -28.23 -4.48
CA GLN A 388 -15.58 -29.29 -4.56
C GLN A 388 -16.21 -30.64 -4.20
N PRO A 389 -16.16 -31.66 -5.09
CA PRO A 389 -16.84 -32.95 -4.87
C PRO A 389 -16.41 -33.72 -3.61
N GLN A 390 -15.18 -33.51 -3.15
CA GLN A 390 -14.61 -34.14 -1.95
C GLN A 390 -14.31 -33.12 -0.85
N GLY A 391 -14.87 -31.91 -0.97
CA GLY A 391 -14.66 -30.82 -0.03
C GLY A 391 -15.59 -30.82 1.18
N VAL A 392 -15.40 -29.86 2.07
CA VAL A 392 -16.29 -29.59 3.22
C VAL A 392 -17.64 -28.99 2.80
N GLY A 393 -17.83 -28.66 1.53
CA GLY A 393 -19.11 -28.25 0.94
C GLY A 393 -19.39 -26.76 1.03
N TRP A 394 -18.41 -25.95 1.44
CA TRP A 394 -18.50 -24.49 1.48
C TRP A 394 -17.11 -23.88 1.40
N ALA A 395 -17.03 -22.62 0.97
CA ALA A 395 -15.78 -21.87 0.96
C ALA A 395 -16.05 -20.37 1.18
N GLY A 396 -15.03 -19.62 1.62
CA GLY A 396 -15.15 -18.18 1.86
C GLY A 396 -13.81 -17.50 2.11
N ILE A 397 -13.82 -16.17 2.11
CA ILE A 397 -12.66 -15.34 2.45
C ILE A 397 -13.07 -14.30 3.49
N PHE A 398 -12.19 -14.08 4.45
CA PHE A 398 -12.30 -13.06 5.48
C PHE A 398 -11.21 -11.99 5.35
N TRP A 399 -11.60 -10.73 5.30
CA TRP A 399 -10.68 -9.60 5.36
C TRP A 399 -10.31 -9.32 6.81
N GLN A 400 -9.03 -9.49 7.15
CA GLN A 400 -8.52 -9.48 8.52
C GLN A 400 -7.45 -8.40 8.76
N HIS A 401 -7.36 -7.92 10.00
CA HIS A 401 -6.30 -7.01 10.46
C HIS A 401 -5.60 -7.50 11.75
N PRO A 402 -4.27 -7.61 11.75
CA PRO A 402 -3.43 -7.75 10.56
C PRO A 402 -3.83 -8.97 9.71
N ALA A 403 -3.20 -9.15 8.55
CA ALA A 403 -3.44 -10.31 7.70
C ALA A 403 -3.27 -11.62 8.49
N ASN A 404 -4.11 -12.62 8.22
CA ASN A 404 -4.14 -13.92 8.89
C ASN A 404 -4.38 -13.89 10.41
N ASN A 405 -4.91 -12.79 10.96
CA ASN A 405 -5.16 -12.71 12.40
C ASN A 405 -6.48 -13.39 12.79
N TRP A 406 -6.40 -14.52 13.49
CA TRP A 406 -7.55 -15.24 14.06
C TRP A 406 -7.75 -14.97 15.58
N GLY A 407 -7.18 -13.88 16.10
CA GLY A 407 -7.20 -13.51 17.52
C GLY A 407 -5.90 -13.83 18.26
N GLY A 408 -4.89 -14.38 17.57
CA GLY A 408 -3.57 -14.68 18.12
C GLY A 408 -2.64 -13.47 18.25
N PHE A 409 -2.97 -12.37 17.56
CA PHE A 409 -2.16 -11.14 17.52
C PHE A 409 -2.97 -9.93 18.00
N ASP A 410 -2.35 -9.04 18.78
CA ASP A 410 -2.97 -7.74 19.09
C ASP A 410 -3.03 -6.93 17.80
N GLY A 411 -4.24 -6.52 17.45
CA GLY A 411 -4.57 -6.00 16.14
C GLY A 411 -6.04 -5.62 16.09
N GLY A 412 -6.62 -5.63 14.88
CA GLY A 412 -7.95 -5.10 14.65
C GLY A 412 -8.05 -3.57 14.75
N HIS A 413 -9.23 -3.05 14.43
CA HIS A 413 -9.54 -1.63 14.42
C HIS A 413 -10.49 -1.28 15.55
N ASP A 414 -10.32 -0.10 16.14
CA ASP A 414 -11.32 0.46 17.06
C ASP A 414 -12.33 1.28 16.24
N LEU A 415 -13.50 0.67 16.04
CA LEU A 415 -14.59 1.18 15.23
C LEU A 415 -15.75 1.73 16.06
N ARG A 416 -15.51 2.05 17.35
CA ARG A 416 -16.52 2.67 18.21
C ARG A 416 -17.06 3.96 17.56
N GLY A 417 -18.38 4.07 17.51
CA GLY A 417 -19.11 5.14 16.83
C GLY A 417 -19.58 4.81 15.42
N MET A 418 -19.09 3.73 14.81
CA MET A 418 -19.68 3.18 13.59
C MET A 418 -21.01 2.49 13.92
N THR A 419 -21.99 2.59 13.02
CA THR A 419 -23.34 2.04 13.20
C THR A 419 -23.71 1.02 12.14
N SER A 420 -23.00 0.96 11.02
CA SER A 420 -23.23 -0.05 9.99
C SER A 420 -21.96 -0.42 9.23
N LEU A 421 -21.94 -1.62 8.67
CA LEU A 421 -21.05 -2.02 7.56
C LEU A 421 -21.91 -2.07 6.30
N THR A 422 -21.53 -1.34 5.25
CA THR A 422 -22.25 -1.31 3.97
C THR A 422 -21.35 -1.77 2.82
N PHE A 423 -21.97 -2.34 1.79
CA PHE A 423 -21.30 -2.83 0.59
C PHE A 423 -22.29 -2.98 -0.56
N PHE A 424 -21.80 -2.96 -1.80
CA PHE A 424 -22.58 -3.29 -2.98
C PHE A 424 -22.27 -4.70 -3.43
N ALA A 425 -23.28 -5.43 -3.91
CA ALA A 425 -23.09 -6.72 -4.52
C ALA A 425 -24.04 -6.95 -5.71
N ARG A 426 -23.61 -7.79 -6.66
CA ARG A 426 -24.46 -8.37 -7.71
C ARG A 426 -23.98 -9.76 -8.10
N GLY A 427 -24.89 -10.59 -8.56
CA GLY A 427 -24.60 -11.89 -9.16
C GLY A 427 -24.12 -11.76 -10.59
N VAL A 428 -23.40 -12.77 -11.08
CA VAL A 428 -23.04 -12.92 -12.50
C VAL A 428 -24.28 -13.36 -13.30
N LYS A 429 -25.01 -14.35 -12.80
CA LYS A 429 -26.22 -14.93 -13.39
C LYS A 429 -27.50 -14.41 -12.72
N GLY A 430 -27.41 -14.00 -11.45
CA GLY A 430 -28.57 -13.74 -10.60
C GLY A 430 -29.12 -15.05 -10.03
N GLY A 431 -29.54 -15.02 -8.76
CA GLY A 431 -29.98 -16.19 -8.00
C GLY A 431 -28.89 -16.82 -7.14
N GLU A 432 -27.63 -16.37 -7.24
CA GLU A 432 -26.54 -16.80 -6.36
C GLU A 432 -26.87 -16.47 -4.91
N LYS A 433 -26.64 -17.42 -4.01
CA LYS A 433 -26.91 -17.28 -2.58
C LYS A 433 -25.59 -17.17 -1.83
N VAL A 434 -25.34 -16.01 -1.22
CA VAL A 434 -24.08 -15.71 -0.55
C VAL A 434 -24.36 -15.22 0.87
N GLU A 435 -23.57 -15.70 1.82
CA GLU A 435 -23.54 -15.17 3.18
C GLU A 435 -22.46 -14.10 3.28
N PHE A 436 -22.81 -12.90 3.70
CA PHE A 436 -21.86 -11.83 4.02
C PHE A 436 -21.81 -11.61 5.53
N PHE A 437 -20.64 -11.32 6.09
CA PHE A 437 -20.48 -11.19 7.53
C PHE A 437 -19.34 -10.25 7.96
N ALA A 438 -19.34 -9.90 9.24
CA ALA A 438 -18.25 -9.20 9.92
C ALA A 438 -18.17 -9.63 11.39
N GLY A 439 -16.98 -9.48 11.98
CA GLY A 439 -16.68 -9.92 13.34
C GLY A 439 -16.66 -11.44 13.52
N GLY A 440 -16.37 -11.86 14.75
CA GLY A 440 -16.28 -13.28 15.13
C GLY A 440 -14.99 -13.98 14.69
N SER A 441 -13.93 -13.23 14.38
CA SER A 441 -12.59 -13.78 14.23
C SER A 441 -12.04 -14.18 15.61
N THR A 442 -12.25 -15.45 15.96
CA THR A 442 -11.87 -16.01 17.24
C THR A 442 -11.26 -17.39 17.08
N GLN A 443 -10.08 -17.61 17.65
CA GLN A 443 -9.53 -18.92 17.93
C GLN A 443 -9.71 -19.21 19.43
N GLN A 444 -10.11 -20.44 19.77
CA GLN A 444 -10.36 -20.82 21.16
C GLN A 444 -9.11 -20.58 22.03
N GLY A 445 -9.26 -19.80 23.11
CA GLY A 445 -8.17 -19.45 24.02
C GLY A 445 -7.26 -18.31 23.53
N ALA A 446 -7.58 -17.66 22.40
CA ALA A 446 -6.75 -16.62 21.84
C ALA A 446 -6.91 -15.27 22.58
N PRO A 447 -5.81 -14.63 22.99
CA PRO A 447 -5.83 -13.47 23.90
C PRO A 447 -6.37 -12.18 23.26
N PHE A 448 -6.47 -12.12 21.94
CA PHE A 448 -6.83 -10.91 21.20
C PHE A 448 -8.08 -11.07 20.34
N SER A 449 -8.99 -11.99 20.68
CA SER A 449 -10.24 -12.24 19.96
C SER A 449 -11.05 -10.97 19.61
N ASP A 450 -11.84 -11.07 18.54
CA ASP A 450 -12.78 -10.04 18.10
C ASP A 450 -13.73 -9.59 19.22
N SER A 451 -13.90 -8.28 19.41
CA SER A 451 -14.95 -7.74 20.28
C SER A 451 -16.32 -7.79 19.61
N LEU A 452 -16.34 -7.63 18.29
CA LEU A 452 -17.56 -7.74 17.49
C LEU A 452 -17.92 -9.21 17.32
N ALA A 453 -19.02 -9.65 17.94
CA ALA A 453 -19.61 -10.96 17.67
C ALA A 453 -19.99 -11.09 16.19
N LYS A 454 -19.91 -12.31 15.63
CA LYS A 454 -20.20 -12.55 14.21
C LYS A 454 -21.60 -12.04 13.84
N ARG A 455 -21.64 -11.06 12.94
CA ARG A 455 -22.87 -10.54 12.32
C ARG A 455 -22.90 -11.02 10.89
N LEU A 456 -24.03 -11.58 10.44
CA LEU A 456 -24.16 -12.12 9.10
C LEU A 456 -25.47 -11.69 8.43
N LEU A 457 -25.46 -11.72 7.10
CA LEU A 457 -26.58 -11.48 6.21
C LEU A 457 -26.52 -12.51 5.08
N LYS A 458 -27.58 -13.30 4.93
CA LYS A 458 -27.74 -14.20 3.77
C LYS A 458 -28.48 -13.47 2.66
N VAL A 459 -27.96 -13.53 1.44
CA VAL A 459 -28.47 -12.76 0.31
C VAL A 459 -28.62 -13.66 -0.90
N THR A 460 -29.78 -13.60 -1.56
CA THR A 460 -29.91 -14.01 -2.96
C THR A 460 -29.63 -12.81 -3.85
N LEU A 461 -28.57 -12.88 -4.64
CA LEU A 461 -28.09 -11.78 -5.46
C LEU A 461 -28.90 -11.64 -6.74
N THR A 462 -29.04 -10.40 -7.20
CA THR A 462 -29.59 -10.08 -8.53
C THR A 462 -28.46 -9.76 -9.49
N THR A 463 -28.72 -9.78 -10.80
CA THR A 463 -27.74 -9.29 -11.79
C THR A 463 -27.47 -7.79 -11.71
N GLN A 464 -28.37 -7.04 -11.06
CA GLN A 464 -28.21 -5.61 -10.81
C GLN A 464 -27.43 -5.36 -9.52
N TRP A 465 -26.57 -4.34 -9.53
CA TRP A 465 -25.91 -3.84 -8.34
C TRP A 465 -26.93 -3.40 -7.31
N LYS A 466 -26.80 -3.92 -6.09
CA LYS A 466 -27.63 -3.56 -4.96
C LYS A 466 -26.76 -3.33 -3.74
N GLN A 467 -27.11 -2.32 -2.95
CA GLN A 467 -26.46 -2.12 -1.66
C GLN A 467 -27.07 -3.04 -0.60
N TYR A 468 -26.19 -3.57 0.24
CA TYR A 468 -26.49 -4.36 1.42
C TYR A 468 -25.76 -3.77 2.62
N GLY A 469 -26.18 -4.17 3.82
CA GLY A 469 -25.49 -3.74 5.03
C GLY A 469 -25.83 -4.55 6.27
N LEU A 470 -24.91 -4.54 7.22
CA LEU A 470 -25.05 -5.10 8.55
C LEU A 470 -25.23 -3.98 9.56
N ASP A 471 -26.25 -4.09 10.41
CA ASP A 471 -26.48 -3.17 11.53
C ASP A 471 -25.56 -3.51 12.71
N LEU A 472 -24.70 -2.56 13.07
CA LEU A 472 -23.69 -2.68 14.11
C LEU A 472 -24.05 -1.91 15.39
N ARG A 473 -25.26 -1.34 15.47
CA ARG A 473 -25.69 -0.59 16.67
C ARG A 473 -25.71 -1.48 17.90
N GLY A 474 -25.24 -0.91 19.01
CA GLY A 474 -25.16 -1.59 20.31
C GLY A 474 -24.17 -2.75 20.35
N GLN A 475 -23.35 -2.95 19.31
CA GLN A 475 -22.29 -3.96 19.32
C GLN A 475 -21.00 -3.38 19.90
N ASP A 476 -20.15 -4.26 20.44
CA ASP A 476 -18.81 -3.87 20.87
C ASP A 476 -17.86 -3.84 19.67
N LEU A 477 -17.51 -2.62 19.25
CA LEU A 477 -16.63 -2.34 18.13
C LEU A 477 -15.22 -1.90 18.57
N SER A 478 -14.85 -2.14 19.83
CA SER A 478 -13.55 -1.71 20.39
C SER A 478 -12.33 -2.45 19.81
N ARG A 479 -12.56 -3.62 19.21
CA ARG A 479 -11.59 -4.39 18.44
C ARG A 479 -12.28 -5.23 17.37
N VAL A 480 -12.19 -4.78 16.12
CA VAL A 480 -12.67 -5.51 14.95
C VAL A 480 -11.47 -6.01 14.13
N ILE A 481 -11.13 -7.28 14.29
CA ILE A 481 -10.14 -8.05 13.51
C ILE A 481 -10.74 -8.50 12.19
N GLY A 482 -11.98 -9.00 12.20
CA GLY A 482 -12.66 -9.47 11.01
C GLY A 482 -13.56 -8.40 10.39
N GLY A 483 -13.04 -7.63 9.44
CA GLY A 483 -13.72 -6.44 8.90
C GLY A 483 -14.90 -6.77 7.97
N PHE A 484 -14.70 -7.71 7.05
CA PHE A 484 -15.72 -8.14 6.08
C PHE A 484 -15.39 -9.54 5.55
N GLY A 485 -16.38 -10.41 5.43
CA GLY A 485 -16.20 -11.73 4.84
C GLY A 485 -17.41 -12.18 4.05
N TRP A 486 -17.20 -13.17 3.20
CA TRP A 486 -18.25 -13.86 2.46
C TRP A 486 -18.07 -15.37 2.56
N ALA A 487 -19.16 -16.12 2.44
CA ALA A 487 -19.17 -17.57 2.31
C ALA A 487 -20.26 -18.03 1.33
N ALA A 488 -19.96 -19.08 0.56
CA ALA A 488 -20.91 -19.76 -0.32
C ALA A 488 -20.84 -21.27 -0.09
N SER A 489 -21.96 -21.96 -0.24
CA SER A 489 -22.08 -23.41 -0.04
C SER A 489 -22.53 -24.13 -1.31
N ALA A 490 -22.13 -25.40 -1.44
CA ALA A 490 -22.56 -26.29 -2.51
C ALA A 490 -24.06 -26.59 -2.44
N ALA A 491 -24.63 -26.62 -1.23
CA ALA A 491 -26.06 -26.83 -1.01
C ALA A 491 -26.89 -25.68 -1.59
N ASP A 492 -26.44 -24.44 -1.42
CA ASP A 492 -27.14 -23.26 -1.93
C ASP A 492 -26.78 -22.94 -3.39
N ASN A 493 -25.58 -23.31 -3.84
CA ASN A 493 -25.05 -23.01 -5.17
C ASN A 493 -24.44 -24.26 -5.82
N PRO A 494 -25.25 -25.29 -6.17
CA PRO A 494 -24.74 -26.56 -6.69
C PRO A 494 -24.02 -26.44 -8.04
N ALA A 495 -24.31 -25.39 -8.81
CA ALA A 495 -23.63 -25.07 -10.07
C ALA A 495 -22.52 -24.01 -9.92
N GLY A 496 -22.13 -23.68 -8.69
CA GLY A 496 -21.25 -22.57 -8.36
C GLY A 496 -21.94 -21.22 -8.30
N ALA A 497 -21.21 -20.21 -7.81
CA ALA A 497 -21.69 -18.85 -7.64
C ALA A 497 -20.61 -17.86 -8.11
N GLY A 498 -20.96 -17.02 -9.08
CA GLY A 498 -20.14 -15.88 -9.49
C GLY A 498 -20.79 -14.60 -9.02
N PHE A 499 -20.05 -13.70 -8.38
CA PHE A 499 -20.59 -12.42 -7.93
C PHE A 499 -19.53 -11.33 -7.86
N TYR A 500 -20.00 -10.08 -7.80
CA TYR A 500 -19.17 -8.88 -7.67
C TYR A 500 -19.48 -8.17 -6.36
N LEU A 501 -18.47 -7.52 -5.78
CA LEU A 501 -18.53 -6.68 -4.60
C LEU A 501 -17.86 -5.33 -4.89
N ASP A 502 -18.40 -4.26 -4.32
CA ASP A 502 -17.84 -2.92 -4.45
C ASP A 502 -18.20 -2.05 -3.22
N ASP A 503 -17.49 -0.94 -3.03
CA ASP A 503 -17.73 0.06 -1.97
C ASP A 503 -17.99 -0.53 -0.57
N ILE A 504 -17.07 -1.38 -0.08
CA ILE A 504 -17.16 -2.01 1.24
C ILE A 504 -16.64 -1.02 2.28
N GLN A 505 -17.44 -0.63 3.27
CA GLN A 505 -17.05 0.36 4.27
C GLN A 505 -17.88 0.31 5.56
N PHE A 506 -17.28 0.71 6.68
CA PHE A 506 -18.00 1.06 7.91
C PHE A 506 -18.48 2.51 7.87
N ASP A 507 -19.65 2.79 8.43
CA ASP A 507 -20.29 4.11 8.42
C ASP A 507 -20.77 4.53 9.82
N ARG A 508 -20.57 5.80 10.20
CA ARG A 508 -21.06 6.36 11.47
C ARG A 508 -22.55 6.63 11.47
N THR A 509 -23.10 7.07 10.35
CA THR A 509 -24.52 7.41 10.19
C THR A 509 -25.27 6.33 9.43
N ILE A 510 -26.40 5.89 9.99
CA ILE A 510 -27.33 4.95 9.37
C ILE A 510 -27.75 5.45 7.98
N THR A 511 -27.43 4.71 6.93
CA THR A 511 -28.21 4.69 5.70
C THR A 511 -28.98 3.37 5.65
N THR A 512 -30.14 3.30 6.33
CA THR A 512 -31.14 2.22 6.17
C THR A 512 -31.90 2.36 4.87
N ALA A 513 -31.88 3.53 4.24
CA ALA A 513 -32.12 3.66 2.82
C ALA A 513 -30.81 3.31 2.09
N PRO A 514 -30.84 2.55 0.98
CA PRO A 514 -29.65 2.44 0.13
C PRO A 514 -29.15 3.85 -0.17
N ARG A 515 -27.84 4.10 -0.01
CA ARG A 515 -27.16 5.22 -0.67
C ARG A 515 -27.52 5.08 -2.14
N ARG A 516 -28.47 5.89 -2.61
CA ARG A 516 -28.65 6.07 -4.04
C ARG A 516 -27.35 6.68 -4.52
N THR A 517 -26.59 5.88 -5.24
CA THR A 517 -25.42 6.38 -5.94
C THR A 517 -25.88 6.96 -7.26
N CYS A 518 -24.99 7.65 -7.96
CA CYS A 518 -25.23 8.26 -9.27
C CYS A 518 -25.89 7.32 -10.31
N LEU A 519 -25.90 6.01 -10.06
CA LEU A 519 -26.22 4.93 -10.99
C LEU A 519 -27.65 4.37 -10.82
N ASP A 520 -28.39 4.82 -9.80
CA ASP A 520 -29.67 4.20 -9.39
C ASP A 520 -30.94 4.94 -9.92
N LEU A 521 -30.82 5.91 -10.85
CA LEU A 521 -31.95 6.73 -11.28
C LEU A 521 -32.42 6.42 -12.72
N PRO A 522 -33.71 6.05 -12.91
CA PRO A 522 -34.32 5.95 -14.23
C PRO A 522 -34.36 7.32 -14.94
N PRO A 523 -34.26 7.37 -16.27
CA PRO A 523 -34.49 8.61 -17.02
C PRO A 523 -35.90 9.17 -16.77
N GLY A 524 -36.01 10.45 -16.41
CA GLY A 524 -37.29 11.17 -16.39
C GLY A 524 -37.94 11.43 -15.02
N THR A 525 -37.38 10.95 -13.90
CA THR A 525 -37.79 11.41 -12.57
C THR A 525 -36.95 12.63 -12.15
N HIS A 526 -37.58 13.74 -11.72
CA HIS A 526 -36.89 14.86 -11.09
C HIS A 526 -36.61 14.52 -9.61
N PRO A 527 -35.37 14.18 -9.22
CA PRO A 527 -35.08 13.79 -7.84
C PRO A 527 -35.07 15.03 -6.92
N LYS A 528 -35.36 14.82 -5.63
CA LYS A 528 -35.12 15.84 -4.59
C LYS A 528 -33.64 16.25 -4.45
N THR A 529 -32.74 15.52 -5.10
CA THR A 529 -31.31 15.79 -5.09
C THR A 529 -30.68 15.33 -6.40
N ILE A 530 -29.95 16.23 -7.07
CA ILE A 530 -29.14 15.91 -8.25
C ILE A 530 -27.70 15.73 -7.77
N TYR A 531 -27.13 14.55 -7.99
CA TYR A 531 -25.73 14.29 -7.69
C TYR A 531 -24.85 14.66 -8.89
N VAL A 532 -23.82 15.46 -8.64
CA VAL A 532 -22.76 15.79 -9.61
C VAL A 532 -21.56 14.87 -9.38
N MET A 533 -21.26 14.60 -8.12
CA MET A 533 -20.18 13.72 -7.69
C MET A 533 -20.57 12.95 -6.43
N ASP A 534 -20.23 11.66 -6.37
CA ASP A 534 -20.36 10.81 -5.18
C ASP A 534 -18.99 10.20 -4.86
N GLY A 535 -18.48 10.41 -3.65
CA GLY A 535 -17.05 10.30 -3.37
C GLY A 535 -16.27 11.20 -4.33
N ASN A 536 -15.47 10.59 -5.21
CA ASN A 536 -14.79 11.27 -6.30
C ASN A 536 -15.41 11.00 -7.68
N LEU A 537 -16.37 10.07 -7.81
CA LEU A 537 -16.94 9.65 -9.09
C LEU A 537 -17.89 10.72 -9.65
N LEU A 538 -17.74 11.10 -10.92
CA LEU A 538 -18.65 12.02 -11.60
C LEU A 538 -19.93 11.30 -12.02
N CYS A 539 -21.08 11.79 -11.58
CA CYS A 539 -22.33 11.07 -11.70
C CYS A 539 -22.89 10.93 -13.11
N ALA A 540 -22.65 11.89 -14.00
CA ALA A 540 -23.13 11.80 -15.37
C ALA A 540 -22.08 11.28 -16.35
N ASN A 541 -20.85 10.95 -15.97
CA ASN A 541 -19.87 10.48 -16.97
C ASN A 541 -20.21 9.10 -17.58
N ASN A 542 -21.21 8.41 -17.01
CA ASN A 542 -21.61 7.04 -17.35
C ASN A 542 -23.03 6.95 -17.96
N SER A 543 -23.63 8.09 -18.34
CA SER A 543 -24.91 8.13 -19.04
C SER A 543 -24.68 8.44 -20.53
N PRO A 544 -25.26 7.69 -21.48
CA PRO A 544 -25.21 8.05 -22.89
C PRO A 544 -25.99 9.34 -23.22
N VAL A 545 -26.70 9.93 -22.24
CA VAL A 545 -27.61 11.08 -22.42
C VAL A 545 -27.08 12.37 -21.77
N ARG A 546 -26.18 12.27 -20.78
CA ARG A 546 -25.56 13.40 -20.06
C ARG A 546 -24.13 13.02 -19.77
N LYS A 547 -23.16 13.94 -19.87
CA LYS A 547 -21.74 13.73 -19.55
C LYS A 547 -21.29 14.84 -18.59
N TYR A 548 -20.42 14.55 -17.63
CA TYR A 548 -19.71 15.58 -16.85
C TYR A 548 -18.21 15.43 -17.03
N GLU A 549 -17.50 16.55 -17.09
CA GLU A 549 -16.05 16.57 -17.28
C GLU A 549 -15.36 17.48 -16.27
N ILE A 550 -14.15 17.12 -15.84
CA ILE A 550 -13.35 17.95 -14.93
C ILE A 550 -12.32 18.74 -15.73
N GLY A 551 -12.28 20.04 -15.51
CA GLY A 551 -11.27 20.94 -16.04
C GLY A 551 -10.34 21.48 -14.94
N LEU A 552 -9.16 21.91 -15.37
CA LEU A 552 -8.15 22.57 -14.55
C LEU A 552 -7.55 23.73 -15.32
N ALA A 553 -7.30 24.84 -14.63
CA ALA A 553 -6.59 25.98 -15.17
C ALA A 553 -5.76 26.65 -14.06
N THR A 554 -4.62 27.24 -14.42
CA THR A 554 -3.82 28.08 -13.52
C THR A 554 -3.16 29.20 -14.33
N SER A 555 -2.80 30.30 -13.67
CA SER A 555 -2.12 31.45 -14.29
C SER A 555 -0.84 31.05 -15.06
N GLY A 556 -0.13 30.04 -14.59
CA GLY A 556 1.11 29.52 -15.18
C GLY A 556 0.92 28.26 -16.03
N SER A 557 -0.32 27.86 -16.35
CA SER A 557 -0.64 26.64 -17.12
C SER A 557 -0.07 25.35 -16.52
N VAL A 558 0.07 25.31 -15.20
CA VAL A 558 0.53 24.12 -14.46
C VAL A 558 -0.59 23.07 -14.43
N SER A 559 -0.25 21.83 -14.80
CA SER A 559 -1.11 20.65 -14.79
C SER A 559 -0.74 19.65 -13.67
N GLY A 560 -1.52 18.59 -13.48
CA GLY A 560 -1.18 17.47 -12.57
C GLY A 560 -1.39 17.73 -11.08
N TRP A 561 -1.98 18.87 -10.73
CA TRP A 561 -2.29 19.26 -9.35
C TRP A 561 -3.66 18.77 -8.87
N LEU A 562 -4.37 17.98 -9.67
CA LEU A 562 -5.61 17.31 -9.30
C LEU A 562 -5.43 15.79 -9.44
N ARG A 563 -5.83 15.04 -8.42
CA ARG A 563 -5.91 13.58 -8.49
C ARG A 563 -7.04 13.02 -7.64
N ARG A 564 -7.40 11.78 -7.90
CA ARG A 564 -8.32 11.00 -7.07
C ARG A 564 -7.53 10.39 -5.90
N GLU A 565 -7.96 10.63 -4.67
CA GLU A 565 -7.31 10.12 -3.45
C GLU A 565 -8.36 9.87 -2.36
N SER A 566 -8.39 8.66 -1.77
CA SER A 566 -9.25 8.31 -0.63
C SER A 566 -10.74 8.65 -0.81
N GLY A 567 -11.31 8.35 -1.98
CA GLY A 567 -12.72 8.65 -2.29
C GLY A 567 -13.03 10.15 -2.39
N ALA A 568 -12.02 10.99 -2.64
CA ALA A 568 -12.13 12.42 -2.86
C ALA A 568 -11.31 12.87 -4.07
N LEU A 569 -11.61 14.06 -4.58
CA LEU A 569 -10.68 14.81 -5.41
C LEU A 569 -9.73 15.57 -4.50
N ARG A 570 -8.43 15.29 -4.62
CA ARG A 570 -7.37 16.06 -3.99
C ARG A 570 -6.83 17.09 -4.99
N MET A 571 -6.81 18.34 -4.56
CA MET A 571 -6.27 19.49 -5.25
C MET A 571 -5.02 19.95 -4.50
N ASP A 572 -3.84 19.75 -5.06
CA ASP A 572 -2.56 20.28 -4.56
C ASP A 572 -2.20 21.55 -5.34
N TYR A 573 -2.96 22.62 -5.12
CA TYR A 573 -2.79 23.87 -5.88
C TYR A 573 -1.35 24.40 -5.73
N PRO A 574 -0.62 24.57 -6.84
CA PRO A 574 0.83 24.81 -6.80
C PRO A 574 1.17 26.22 -6.32
N ALA A 575 2.34 26.34 -5.66
CA ALA A 575 2.89 27.62 -5.25
C ALA A 575 3.27 28.51 -6.45
N GLY A 576 3.31 29.83 -6.25
CA GLY A 576 3.75 30.81 -7.23
C GLY A 576 2.73 31.11 -8.33
N GLN A 577 1.50 30.59 -8.23
CA GLN A 577 0.40 30.93 -9.12
C GLN A 577 -0.33 32.18 -8.61
N GLU A 578 -0.77 33.05 -9.51
CA GLU A 578 -1.64 34.18 -9.20
C GLU A 578 -3.07 33.70 -8.93
N TRP A 579 -3.53 32.71 -9.70
CA TRP A 579 -4.82 32.03 -9.55
C TRP A 579 -4.78 30.60 -10.09
N GLY A 580 -5.72 29.77 -9.63
CA GLY A 580 -6.02 28.46 -10.21
C GLY A 580 -7.44 28.04 -9.98
N SER A 581 -7.98 27.21 -10.87
CA SER A 581 -9.35 26.74 -10.83
C SER A 581 -9.43 25.26 -11.18
N ALA A 582 -10.17 24.51 -10.37
CA ALA A 582 -10.62 23.16 -10.67
C ALA A 582 -12.15 23.18 -10.76
N PHE A 583 -12.73 22.61 -11.81
CA PHE A 583 -14.16 22.75 -12.05
C PHE A 583 -14.78 21.53 -12.73
N VAL A 584 -16.10 21.35 -12.55
CA VAL A 584 -16.89 20.28 -13.15
C VAL A 584 -17.89 20.89 -14.12
N THR A 585 -17.89 20.43 -15.37
CA THR A 585 -18.73 20.94 -16.47
C THR A 585 -19.82 19.94 -16.87
N VAL A 586 -20.85 20.45 -17.56
CA VAL A 586 -21.83 19.67 -18.32
C VAL A 586 -21.33 19.48 -19.76
N GLY A 587 -21.02 18.25 -20.14
CA GLY A 587 -20.45 17.91 -21.43
C GLY A 587 -18.94 18.12 -21.50
N ASP A 588 -18.42 18.18 -22.72
CA ASP A 588 -17.00 18.43 -22.99
C ASP A 588 -16.64 19.89 -22.67
N LEU A 589 -15.34 20.13 -22.42
CA LEU A 589 -14.82 21.48 -22.24
C LEU A 589 -15.04 22.33 -23.51
N ALA A 590 -15.91 23.33 -23.42
CA ALA A 590 -16.33 24.18 -24.54
C ALA A 590 -16.29 25.68 -24.22
N ALA A 591 -15.96 26.49 -25.24
CA ALA A 591 -16.03 27.94 -25.19
C ALA A 591 -17.49 28.45 -25.16
N PRO A 592 -17.75 29.67 -24.64
CA PRO A 592 -19.07 30.30 -24.68
C PRO A 592 -19.68 30.23 -26.09
N GLY A 593 -20.96 29.89 -26.18
CA GLY A 593 -21.68 29.67 -27.45
C GLY A 593 -21.72 28.22 -27.95
N SER A 594 -20.85 27.34 -27.45
CA SER A 594 -20.88 25.88 -27.73
C SER A 594 -21.20 25.02 -26.50
N ARG A 595 -21.42 25.66 -25.35
CA ARG A 595 -21.64 25.01 -24.06
C ARG A 595 -23.03 24.42 -23.95
N LYS A 596 -23.13 23.32 -23.22
CA LYS A 596 -24.41 22.68 -22.87
C LYS A 596 -24.73 23.01 -21.42
N GLY A 597 -25.93 23.51 -21.16
CA GLY A 597 -26.38 23.85 -19.81
C GLY A 597 -27.26 22.75 -19.21
N GLN A 598 -27.26 22.68 -17.88
CA GLN A 598 -28.21 21.91 -17.10
C GLN A 598 -29.20 22.83 -16.40
N ASN A 599 -30.49 22.53 -16.55
CA ASN A 599 -31.54 23.25 -15.86
C ASN A 599 -31.60 22.84 -14.38
N LEU A 600 -31.34 23.82 -13.51
CA LEU A 600 -31.31 23.73 -12.05
C LEU A 600 -32.27 24.74 -11.40
N THR A 601 -33.27 25.27 -12.14
CA THR A 601 -34.23 26.26 -11.60
C THR A 601 -35.06 25.72 -10.43
N HIS A 602 -35.35 24.42 -10.47
CA HIS A 602 -36.03 23.66 -9.41
C HIS A 602 -35.11 23.31 -8.23
N CYS A 603 -33.84 23.71 -8.26
CA CYS A 603 -32.88 23.49 -7.20
C CYS A 603 -32.62 24.77 -6.40
N HIS A 604 -32.28 24.61 -5.12
CA HIS A 604 -32.18 25.73 -4.18
C HIS A 604 -30.83 25.78 -3.46
N THR A 605 -30.17 24.63 -3.31
CA THR A 605 -28.92 24.52 -2.55
C THR A 605 -27.89 23.67 -3.30
N LEU A 606 -26.66 24.15 -3.41
CA LEU A 606 -25.48 23.34 -3.75
C LEU A 606 -24.81 22.91 -2.44
N ARG A 607 -24.57 21.60 -2.27
CA ARG A 607 -23.83 21.03 -1.13
C ARG A 607 -22.55 20.36 -1.59
N ILE A 608 -21.47 20.64 -0.88
CA ILE A 608 -20.13 20.12 -1.17
C ILE A 608 -19.45 19.73 0.14
N ASP A 609 -18.89 18.53 0.22
CA ASP A 609 -18.08 18.14 1.37
C ASP A 609 -16.62 18.50 1.08
N MET A 610 -15.99 19.28 1.97
CA MET A 610 -14.62 19.75 1.81
C MET A 610 -13.79 19.58 3.10
N ARG A 611 -12.48 19.39 2.95
CA ARG A 611 -11.47 19.55 4.01
C ARG A 611 -10.17 20.10 3.44
N SER A 612 -9.30 20.67 4.26
CA SER A 612 -7.97 21.14 3.87
C SER A 612 -6.88 20.42 4.65
N ALA A 613 -5.80 20.00 3.99
CA ALA A 613 -4.56 19.63 4.68
C ALA A 613 -3.66 20.85 4.94
N THR A 614 -3.88 21.96 4.24
CA THR A 614 -3.19 23.23 4.48
C THR A 614 -4.08 24.14 5.34
N PRO A 615 -3.71 24.46 6.59
CA PRO A 615 -4.54 25.30 7.45
C PRO A 615 -4.79 26.69 6.85
N GLY A 616 -6.00 27.21 6.99
CA GLY A 616 -6.34 28.59 6.61
C GLY A 616 -6.49 28.84 5.11
N VAL A 617 -6.46 27.81 4.26
CA VAL A 617 -6.69 27.98 2.81
C VAL A 617 -8.09 28.53 2.54
N SER A 618 -8.15 29.57 1.71
CA SER A 618 -9.39 30.12 1.20
C SER A 618 -9.66 29.56 -0.19
N VAL A 619 -10.84 28.97 -0.37
CA VAL A 619 -11.30 28.44 -1.66
C VAL A 619 -12.59 29.16 -2.02
N ALA A 620 -12.61 29.80 -3.19
CA ALA A 620 -13.79 30.44 -3.72
C ALA A 620 -14.59 29.43 -4.56
N VAL A 621 -15.82 29.15 -4.14
CA VAL A 621 -16.71 28.20 -4.82
C VAL A 621 -17.62 28.96 -5.77
N GLY A 622 -17.71 28.51 -7.02
CA GLY A 622 -18.53 29.14 -8.07
C GLY A 622 -19.36 28.15 -8.88
N ILE A 623 -20.29 28.70 -9.67
CA ILE A 623 -20.98 28.03 -10.77
C ILE A 623 -21.01 29.00 -11.97
N LYS A 624 -21.10 28.47 -13.18
CA LYS A 624 -21.22 29.26 -14.42
C LYS A 624 -22.35 28.76 -15.28
N ASP A 625 -23.10 29.66 -15.90
CA ASP A 625 -24.01 29.29 -16.96
C ASP A 625 -23.30 29.18 -18.32
N ILE A 626 -24.08 28.91 -19.38
CA ILE A 626 -23.56 28.77 -20.75
C ILE A 626 -22.98 30.07 -21.35
N ASN A 627 -23.32 31.23 -20.80
CA ASN A 627 -22.98 32.56 -21.30
C ASN A 627 -21.91 33.27 -20.45
N ASP A 628 -21.73 32.87 -19.18
CA ASP A 628 -20.69 33.41 -18.31
C ASP A 628 -19.30 33.31 -18.96
N PRO A 629 -18.50 34.39 -19.02
CA PRO A 629 -17.16 34.34 -19.59
C PRO A 629 -16.16 33.55 -18.74
N ASP A 630 -15.09 33.03 -19.37
CA ASP A 630 -13.98 32.35 -18.69
C ASP A 630 -12.92 33.35 -18.18
N ASP A 631 -13.36 34.43 -17.53
CA ASP A 631 -12.50 35.54 -17.08
C ASP A 631 -12.45 35.72 -15.55
N GLY A 632 -13.18 34.90 -14.81
CA GLY A 632 -13.24 34.97 -13.35
C GLY A 632 -14.22 36.00 -12.80
N SER A 633 -15.06 36.63 -13.63
CA SER A 633 -16.08 37.61 -13.21
C SER A 633 -17.33 36.99 -12.56
N GLU A 634 -17.51 35.67 -12.64
CA GLU A 634 -18.65 34.98 -12.04
C GLU A 634 -18.65 35.12 -10.52
N THR A 635 -19.86 35.15 -9.95
CA THR A 635 -20.04 35.23 -8.50
C THR A 635 -19.47 33.98 -7.83
N LYS A 636 -18.64 34.18 -6.80
CA LYS A 636 -18.06 33.11 -6.01
C LYS A 636 -18.31 33.35 -4.53
N ILE A 637 -18.43 32.26 -3.78
CA ILE A 637 -18.58 32.29 -2.33
C ILE A 637 -17.33 31.67 -1.72
N THR A 638 -16.56 32.46 -0.99
CA THR A 638 -15.32 32.00 -0.35
C THR A 638 -15.62 31.22 0.92
N VAL A 639 -14.97 30.07 1.05
CA VAL A 639 -14.97 29.24 2.25
C VAL A 639 -13.54 28.95 2.68
N THR A 640 -13.37 28.67 3.97
CA THR A 640 -12.11 28.17 4.54
C THR A 640 -12.34 26.73 4.98
N PRO A 641 -11.92 25.72 4.19
CA PRO A 641 -12.01 24.32 4.59
C PRO A 641 -11.12 24.04 5.81
N ILE A 642 -11.65 23.32 6.79
CA ILE A 642 -10.93 22.94 8.01
C ILE A 642 -10.22 21.59 7.84
N GLY A 643 -9.41 21.18 8.81
CA GLY A 643 -8.67 19.91 8.78
C GLY A 643 -9.54 18.65 8.66
N SER A 644 -10.77 18.72 9.18
CA SER A 644 -11.77 17.65 9.11
C SER A 644 -12.79 17.87 8.00
N TRP A 645 -13.44 16.79 7.55
CA TRP A 645 -14.53 16.88 6.58
C TRP A 645 -15.70 17.69 7.13
N LYS A 646 -16.08 18.74 6.41
CA LYS A 646 -17.28 19.54 6.68
C LYS A 646 -18.11 19.67 5.41
N SER A 647 -19.44 19.61 5.57
CA SER A 647 -20.37 19.87 4.47
C SER A 647 -20.66 21.37 4.40
N TYR A 648 -20.36 21.97 3.26
CA TYR A 648 -20.61 23.37 2.94
C TYR A 648 -21.87 23.46 2.08
N SER A 649 -22.77 24.36 2.44
CA SER A 649 -24.04 24.57 1.75
C SER A 649 -24.10 25.99 1.21
N PHE A 650 -24.38 26.09 -0.08
CA PHE A 650 -24.45 27.35 -0.83
C PHE A 650 -25.87 27.52 -1.35
N SER A 651 -26.52 28.64 -1.00
CA SER A 651 -27.80 29.01 -1.62
C SER A 651 -27.56 29.33 -3.09
N LEU A 652 -28.34 28.75 -3.99
CA LEU A 652 -28.17 29.04 -5.42
C LEU A 652 -28.51 30.48 -5.79
N GLY A 653 -29.32 31.17 -4.97
CA GLY A 653 -29.53 32.61 -5.13
C GLY A 653 -28.29 33.46 -4.82
N GLY A 654 -27.26 32.88 -4.20
CA GLY A 654 -25.98 33.53 -3.94
C GLY A 654 -25.04 33.56 -5.16
N PHE A 655 -25.37 32.88 -6.26
CA PHE A 655 -24.58 32.89 -7.50
C PHE A 655 -25.27 33.77 -8.55
N ALA A 656 -25.23 35.09 -8.32
CA ALA A 656 -26.09 36.05 -9.02
C ALA A 656 -25.81 36.17 -10.53
N THR A 657 -24.61 35.82 -10.99
CA THR A 657 -24.23 35.88 -12.42
C THR A 657 -24.76 34.73 -13.24
N ALA A 658 -25.06 33.58 -12.63
CA ALA A 658 -25.45 32.38 -13.36
C ALA A 658 -26.98 32.23 -13.51
N ASP A 659 -27.46 32.13 -14.75
CA ASP A 659 -28.81 31.66 -15.05
C ASP A 659 -28.96 30.17 -14.74
N ARG A 660 -29.75 29.89 -13.72
CA ARG A 660 -30.06 28.53 -13.26
C ARG A 660 -30.79 27.68 -14.30
N SER A 661 -31.33 28.26 -15.37
CA SER A 661 -31.96 27.50 -16.45
C SER A 661 -30.95 26.73 -17.32
N ALA A 662 -29.68 27.13 -17.30
CA ALA A 662 -28.64 26.58 -18.19
C ALA A 662 -27.24 26.59 -17.55
N VAL A 663 -27.08 25.99 -16.36
CA VAL A 663 -25.77 25.92 -15.67
C VAL A 663 -24.82 24.97 -16.39
N TYR A 664 -23.66 25.45 -16.83
CA TYR A 664 -22.63 24.68 -17.50
C TYR A 664 -21.54 24.21 -16.52
N VAL A 665 -20.96 25.12 -15.72
CA VAL A 665 -20.03 24.74 -14.65
C VAL A 665 -20.83 24.48 -13.37
N LEU A 666 -20.93 23.21 -13.01
CA LEU A 666 -21.74 22.72 -11.89
C LEU A 666 -21.09 22.93 -10.52
N ALA A 667 -19.77 23.06 -10.47
CA ALA A 667 -19.03 23.47 -9.30
C ALA A 667 -17.62 23.85 -9.74
N GLU A 668 -17.14 24.97 -9.24
CA GLU A 668 -15.79 25.49 -9.45
C GLU A 668 -15.13 25.77 -8.11
N PHE A 669 -13.81 25.52 -8.03
CA PHE A 669 -12.97 25.73 -6.86
C PHE A 669 -11.78 26.60 -7.27
N VAL A 670 -11.85 27.89 -6.91
CA VAL A 670 -10.83 28.88 -7.26
C VAL A 670 -9.92 29.15 -6.09
N PHE A 671 -8.63 29.10 -6.37
CA PHE A 671 -7.53 29.41 -5.48
C PHE A 671 -6.91 30.74 -5.90
N GLY A 672 -6.58 31.58 -4.92
CA GLY A 672 -5.87 32.85 -5.15
C GLY A 672 -4.35 32.68 -5.12
N THR A 673 -3.64 33.79 -4.96
CA THR A 673 -2.18 33.75 -4.93
C THR A 673 -1.65 32.99 -3.71
N SER A 674 -0.65 32.13 -3.92
CA SER A 674 0.00 31.41 -2.82
C SER A 674 1.51 31.25 -2.99
N THR A 675 2.25 31.36 -1.90
CA THR A 675 3.70 31.12 -1.83
C THR A 675 4.06 29.67 -1.49
N ALA A 676 3.06 28.84 -1.18
CA ALA A 676 3.22 27.43 -0.83
C ALA A 676 2.11 26.59 -1.48
N VAL A 677 2.32 25.28 -1.56
CA VAL A 677 1.28 24.38 -2.07
C VAL A 677 0.08 24.37 -1.12
N GLN A 678 -1.13 24.51 -1.68
CA GLN A 678 -2.37 24.46 -0.93
C GLN A 678 -3.11 23.16 -1.25
N THR A 679 -3.28 22.30 -0.25
CA THR A 679 -3.93 21.01 -0.42
C THR A 679 -5.36 21.03 0.12
N VAL A 680 -6.33 20.88 -0.78
CA VAL A 680 -7.76 20.80 -0.47
C VAL A 680 -8.36 19.51 -1.04
N PHE A 681 -9.33 18.94 -0.32
CA PHE A 681 -10.05 17.75 -0.73
C PHE A 681 -11.54 18.07 -0.88
N VAL A 682 -12.14 17.54 -1.93
CA VAL A 682 -13.57 17.70 -2.25
C VAL A 682 -14.21 16.34 -2.50
N ARG A 683 -15.42 16.12 -1.99
CA ARG A 683 -16.27 14.97 -2.35
C ARG A 683 -17.76 15.30 -2.29
N ASN A 684 -18.59 14.42 -2.84
CA ASN A 684 -20.06 14.43 -2.66
C ASN A 684 -20.78 15.73 -3.12
N ILE A 685 -20.42 16.25 -4.31
CA ILE A 685 -21.04 17.45 -4.90
C ILE A 685 -22.47 17.13 -5.31
N ARG A 686 -23.45 17.85 -4.74
CA ARG A 686 -24.87 17.61 -4.99
C ARG A 686 -25.73 18.86 -4.89
N TYR A 687 -26.76 18.94 -5.72
CA TYR A 687 -27.80 19.96 -5.67
C TYR A 687 -29.04 19.42 -4.96
N GLN A 688 -29.65 20.20 -4.08
CA GLN A 688 -30.94 19.89 -3.47
C GLN A 688 -32.04 20.61 -4.24
N CYS A 689 -33.07 19.86 -4.61
CA CYS A 689 -34.13 20.29 -5.51
C CYS A 689 -35.52 19.92 -4.97
N GLY A 690 -36.53 20.68 -5.38
CA GLY A 690 -37.91 20.51 -4.94
C GLY A 690 -38.39 21.64 -4.04
#